data_AF-A0A8J9UG18-F1
#
_entry.id   AF-A0A8J9UG18-F1
#
_cell.length_a   1.000
_cell.length_b   1.000
_cell.length_c   1.000
_cell.angle_alpha   90.00
_cell.angle_beta   90.00
_cell.angle_gamma   90.00
#
_symmetry.space_group_name_H-M   'P 1'
#
loop_
_entity.id
_entity.type
_entity.pdbx_description
1 polymer ?
#
loop_
_entity_poly.entity_id
_entity_poly.type
_entity_poly.pdbx_seq_one_letter_code
_entity_poly.pdbx_strand_id
1 'polypeptide(L)'
;MDHPDVSPWDNSDLSCGVLVDGFMVSGSCWGKAHPYVCYKRDNGGPELTSCGTFDKDYVLDWRTGSCYKFHVEAKSWWEAYNTCFAEQAYLAIINNKAEVQVLKEIFASHSRYTIESENPDVMSVGIFDWERNRQWYTIHGESLKDSGYASWHKGALNNTYTVRRKNCGNVNREGYLNDDFCSEERAFICEKDARFMQTNASKELSIEVMSCISACVNQGPVGSTFANLVTHLLTAQCLITEPWPQDHSHLVKDGENFDFIIVGSGTAGSILANRLTELEKWKILLVEAGGDPPIESIIPNFSGALHKSEQVWQYYTEKDETTNRGCVGGKSFWPRGRMLGGTGSINGLLHMKGSPGDYEPWNFENDNGWDWSNIKKYFMKSEKIIDPYILNNTNLKFNYGTDGKFIIDRLNFTHLTVVDSITKAYIEMGLSYLDDLNGHTQMGVGRLRGGNYNGRRVSTATAFLNTARDRRNLYLLKNTFADRIVFNDLKAIGINVTLSNGKTATYYASKEVILSAGSVNTPVLLMVSGIGPQTHLEEFDIDVKVNLPVGYNLQDHVRIPIPITLNTGAVPKSVDYWYKAAARYLLDQNGPYATNYDQPNINAFISVPDGKKIPDVQIDHNYFVPNTSYVYSMCRDIMSFTKDICKQFSKMNENREMIIFFVSLCRPVSRGQILLRSNNPKDYPKIYSKYFNDDQDMVTFVKNVKRVTEIVDTETMKGLQAKLERIQFKDCDGFEFGSDKYWECMARTLTYNVYHPIGTVKMGRPDDPTSVLDSKLKVLGVKGLRVVDASIMPTITSVNTNAPTMMIAERAADFIKSEYINNYKDEL
;
A
#
# COMPACT_ATOMS: atom_id res chain seq x y z
N MET A 1 9.09 -58.42 -14.47
CA MET A 1 8.66 -59.81 -14.18
C MET A 1 8.74 -60.55 -15.49
N ASP A 2 9.52 -61.64 -15.51
CA ASP A 2 9.56 -62.60 -16.61
C ASP A 2 8.20 -63.30 -16.83
N HIS A 3 7.99 -63.72 -18.08
CA HIS A 3 6.82 -64.32 -18.74
C HIS A 3 6.00 -65.40 -17.98
N PRO A 4 4.75 -65.68 -18.41
CA PRO A 4 4.56 -66.79 -19.35
C PRO A 4 3.55 -66.53 -20.50
N ASP A 5 3.87 -67.12 -21.66
CA ASP A 5 2.96 -67.65 -22.68
C ASP A 5 1.91 -66.75 -23.33
N VAL A 6 2.34 -65.96 -24.34
CA VAL A 6 1.66 -65.97 -25.66
C VAL A 6 2.68 -65.63 -26.76
N SER A 7 2.95 -66.58 -27.66
CA SER A 7 3.38 -66.30 -29.04
C SER A 7 2.63 -67.32 -29.90
N PRO A 8 1.82 -66.91 -30.88
CA PRO A 8 2.40 -66.51 -32.17
C PRO A 8 1.55 -65.49 -32.95
N TRP A 9 2.08 -64.30 -33.24
CA TRP A 9 1.57 -63.51 -34.37
C TRP A 9 2.75 -63.09 -35.23
N ASP A 10 2.99 -63.92 -36.24
CA ASP A 10 3.71 -63.51 -37.42
C ASP A 10 2.84 -62.53 -38.23
N ASN A 11 3.52 -61.52 -38.78
CA ASN A 11 3.14 -60.64 -39.88
C ASN A 11 2.26 -59.39 -39.68
N SER A 12 2.99 -58.27 -39.64
CA SER A 12 2.84 -57.02 -40.43
C SER A 12 1.68 -56.05 -40.22
N ASP A 13 0.57 -56.42 -39.58
CA ASP A 13 -0.63 -55.54 -39.52
C ASP A 13 -1.06 -55.09 -38.10
N LEU A 14 -0.14 -55.03 -37.13
CA LEU A 14 -0.47 -54.52 -35.80
C LEU A 14 -0.63 -52.99 -35.80
N SER A 15 -1.86 -52.56 -35.50
CA SER A 15 -2.19 -51.16 -35.24
C SER A 15 -2.20 -50.86 -33.74
N CYS A 16 -1.54 -49.78 -33.36
CA CYS A 16 -1.46 -49.25 -32.00
C CYS A 16 -2.35 -48.01 -31.86
N GLY A 17 -2.96 -47.81 -30.69
CA GLY A 17 -3.70 -46.59 -30.40
C GLY A 17 -2.73 -45.43 -30.17
N VAL A 18 -2.84 -44.37 -30.98
CA VAL A 18 -2.05 -43.14 -30.84
C VAL A 18 -3.01 -41.98 -30.61
N LEU A 19 -2.63 -41.02 -29.75
CA LEU A 19 -3.41 -39.82 -29.52
C LEU A 19 -2.97 -38.70 -30.48
N VAL A 20 -3.89 -38.15 -31.28
CA VAL A 20 -3.69 -36.99 -32.15
C VAL A 20 -4.81 -35.99 -31.88
N ASP A 21 -4.46 -34.76 -31.48
CA ASP A 21 -5.41 -33.68 -31.12
C ASP A 21 -6.50 -34.09 -30.12
N GLY A 22 -6.14 -34.94 -29.15
CA GLY A 22 -7.07 -35.44 -28.13
C GLY A 22 -7.93 -36.63 -28.56
N PHE A 23 -7.81 -37.09 -29.81
CA PHE A 23 -8.55 -38.23 -30.35
C PHE A 23 -7.67 -39.47 -30.48
N MET A 24 -8.24 -40.62 -30.16
CA MET A 24 -7.57 -41.91 -30.33
C MET A 24 -7.69 -42.35 -31.79
N VAL A 25 -6.56 -42.55 -32.45
CA VAL A 25 -6.46 -43.00 -33.85
C VAL A 25 -5.59 -44.25 -33.98
N SER A 26 -5.79 -44.99 -35.06
CA SER A 26 -5.01 -46.18 -35.38
C SER A 26 -3.68 -45.80 -36.02
N GLY A 27 -2.55 -46.13 -35.40
CA GLY A 27 -1.19 -45.89 -35.91
C GLY A 27 -0.41 -47.19 -36.08
N SER A 28 0.67 -47.18 -36.86
CA SER A 28 1.54 -48.35 -36.98
C SER A 28 2.31 -48.58 -35.68
N CYS A 29 2.33 -49.83 -35.18
CA CYS A 29 3.14 -50.20 -34.03
C CYS A 29 4.65 -50.25 -34.33
N TRP A 30 5.08 -50.09 -35.59
CA TRP A 30 6.47 -50.30 -36.03
C TRP A 30 7.07 -49.04 -36.68
N GLY A 31 8.34 -48.74 -36.36
CA GLY A 31 9.19 -47.85 -37.15
C GLY A 31 9.31 -46.39 -36.70
N LYS A 32 8.54 -45.90 -35.71
CA LYS A 32 8.78 -44.61 -35.05
C LYS A 32 8.38 -44.65 -33.57
N ALA A 33 9.25 -44.13 -32.70
CA ALA A 33 8.92 -43.93 -31.29
C ALA A 33 7.87 -42.81 -31.16
N HIS A 34 6.76 -43.10 -30.47
CA HIS A 34 5.77 -42.09 -30.10
C HIS A 34 6.03 -41.59 -28.67
N PRO A 35 5.80 -40.30 -28.38
CA PRO A 35 5.76 -39.82 -27.00
C PRO A 35 4.72 -40.63 -26.22
N TYR A 36 5.11 -41.12 -25.05
CA TYR A 36 4.24 -41.89 -24.17
C TYR A 36 4.19 -41.26 -22.79
N VAL A 37 3.08 -41.44 -22.10
CA VAL A 37 2.91 -41.02 -20.70
C VAL A 37 2.80 -42.27 -19.85
N CYS A 38 3.72 -42.45 -18.91
CA CYS A 38 3.59 -43.47 -17.88
C CYS A 38 2.90 -42.86 -16.66
N TYR A 39 1.91 -43.56 -16.11
CA TYR A 39 1.36 -43.24 -14.81
C TYR A 39 1.59 -44.42 -13.87
N LYS A 40 2.20 -44.15 -12.70
CA LYS A 40 2.34 -45.14 -11.64
C LYS A 40 1.03 -45.18 -10.87
N ARG A 41 0.34 -46.32 -10.91
CA ARG A 41 -0.90 -46.53 -10.14
C ARG A 41 -0.54 -46.68 -8.67
N ASP A 42 -0.44 -45.56 -7.95
CA ASP A 42 -0.26 -45.57 -6.50
C ASP A 42 -1.63 -45.72 -5.82
N ASN A 43 -1.73 -46.63 -4.84
CA ASN A 43 -2.98 -46.97 -4.16
C ASN A 43 -3.38 -45.93 -3.09
N GLY A 44 -2.61 -44.85 -2.95
CA GLY A 44 -3.00 -43.62 -2.26
C GLY A 44 -2.93 -42.48 -3.27
N GLY A 45 -3.96 -41.63 -3.32
CA GLY A 45 -3.94 -40.45 -4.19
C GLY A 45 -2.69 -39.58 -3.94
N PRO A 46 -2.31 -38.73 -4.91
CA PRO A 46 -1.09 -37.95 -4.80
C PRO A 46 -1.23 -36.94 -3.64
N GLU A 47 -0.43 -37.10 -2.59
CA GLU A 47 -0.35 -36.14 -1.48
C GLU A 47 0.65 -35.05 -1.84
N LEU A 48 0.22 -33.79 -1.75
CA LEU A 48 1.11 -32.64 -1.81
C LEU A 48 2.09 -32.70 -0.63
N THR A 49 3.38 -32.62 -0.91
CA THR A 49 4.40 -32.46 0.13
C THR A 49 4.33 -31.07 0.77
N SER A 50 5.04 -30.87 1.88
CA SER A 50 5.25 -29.54 2.47
C SER A 50 5.91 -28.53 1.53
N CYS A 51 6.39 -28.99 0.38
CA CYS A 51 7.02 -28.20 -0.67
C CYS A 51 6.09 -27.81 -1.82
N GLY A 52 4.79 -28.10 -1.71
CA GLY A 52 3.84 -27.74 -2.76
C GLY A 52 4.00 -28.57 -4.04
N THR A 53 4.66 -29.73 -3.96
CA THR A 53 4.91 -30.62 -5.11
C THR A 53 4.54 -32.06 -4.76
N PHE A 54 4.18 -32.85 -5.78
CA PHE A 54 3.98 -34.30 -5.66
C PHE A 54 5.29 -35.09 -5.61
N ASP A 55 6.41 -34.42 -5.85
CA ASP A 55 7.74 -35.00 -5.73
C ASP A 55 8.17 -35.06 -4.25
N LYS A 56 8.11 -36.26 -3.68
CA LYS A 56 8.45 -36.53 -2.27
C LYS A 56 9.93 -36.34 -1.95
N ASP A 57 10.77 -36.17 -2.97
CA ASP A 57 12.21 -35.97 -2.79
C ASP A 57 12.55 -34.49 -2.47
N TYR A 58 11.61 -33.56 -2.70
CA TYR A 58 11.74 -32.18 -2.22
C TYR A 58 11.37 -32.10 -0.74
N VAL A 59 12.36 -31.74 0.09
CA VAL A 59 12.19 -31.60 1.55
C VAL A 59 12.31 -30.14 1.94
N LEU A 60 11.33 -29.66 2.72
CA LEU A 60 11.28 -28.28 3.22
C LEU A 60 12.30 -28.10 4.35
N ASP A 61 13.19 -27.13 4.20
CA ASP A 61 14.00 -26.64 5.31
C ASP A 61 13.37 -25.37 5.90
N TRP A 62 12.85 -25.47 7.12
CA TRP A 62 12.17 -24.36 7.78
C TRP A 62 13.11 -23.18 8.11
N ARG A 63 14.43 -23.38 8.12
CA ARG A 63 15.41 -22.33 8.44
C ARG A 63 15.60 -21.37 7.26
N THR A 64 15.54 -21.87 6.04
CA THR A 64 15.64 -21.06 4.81
C THR A 64 14.28 -20.75 4.20
N GLY A 65 13.26 -21.55 4.51
CA GLY A 65 11.94 -21.45 3.88
C GLY A 65 11.92 -21.97 2.43
N SER A 66 12.98 -22.67 2.03
CA SER A 66 13.14 -23.27 0.71
C SER A 66 13.04 -24.79 0.79
N CYS A 67 12.70 -25.38 -0.34
CA CYS A 67 12.65 -26.82 -0.53
C CYS A 67 13.81 -27.30 -1.38
N TYR A 68 14.48 -28.36 -0.94
CA TYR A 68 15.68 -28.87 -1.60
C TYR A 68 15.49 -30.33 -2.01
N LYS A 69 16.02 -30.66 -3.18
CA LYS A 69 16.14 -32.03 -3.69
C LYS A 69 17.59 -32.29 -4.10
N PHE A 70 18.19 -33.37 -3.58
CA PHE A 70 19.55 -33.78 -3.91
C PHE A 70 19.54 -34.78 -5.07
N HIS A 71 20.29 -34.49 -6.13
CA HIS A 71 20.43 -35.34 -7.31
C HIS A 71 21.78 -36.06 -7.26
N VAL A 72 21.73 -37.39 -7.11
CA VAL A 72 22.92 -38.26 -7.03
C VAL A 72 23.57 -38.55 -8.39
N GLU A 73 22.77 -38.50 -9.46
CA GLU A 73 23.22 -38.68 -10.84
C GLU A 73 24.00 -37.43 -11.26
N ALA A 74 25.30 -37.58 -11.48
CA ALA A 74 26.13 -36.44 -11.82
C ALA A 74 25.81 -35.93 -13.23
N LYS A 75 25.77 -34.61 -13.38
CA LYS A 75 25.50 -33.95 -14.66
C LYS A 75 26.44 -32.78 -14.84
N SER A 76 26.69 -32.38 -16.09
CA SER A 76 27.38 -31.12 -16.36
C SER A 76 26.57 -29.95 -15.78
N TRP A 77 27.21 -28.81 -15.53
CA TRP A 77 26.52 -27.69 -14.88
C TRP A 77 25.27 -27.22 -15.62
N TRP A 78 25.31 -27.20 -16.96
CA TRP A 78 24.17 -26.80 -17.79
C TRP A 78 23.04 -27.84 -17.77
N GLU A 79 23.37 -29.13 -17.71
CA GLU A 79 22.37 -30.19 -17.58
C GLU A 79 21.76 -30.20 -16.19
N ALA A 80 22.54 -29.96 -15.13
CA ALA A 80 22.06 -29.77 -13.77
C ALA A 80 21.10 -28.56 -13.69
N TYR A 81 21.49 -27.42 -14.26
CA TYR A 81 20.64 -26.23 -14.36
C TYR A 81 19.33 -26.53 -15.10
N ASN A 82 19.40 -27.18 -16.27
CA ASN A 82 18.23 -27.54 -17.05
C ASN A 82 17.35 -28.57 -16.35
N THR A 83 17.95 -29.50 -15.59
CA THR A 83 17.21 -30.49 -14.78
C THR A 83 16.43 -29.78 -13.69
N CYS A 84 17.06 -28.90 -12.90
CA CYS A 84 16.35 -28.11 -11.90
C CYS A 84 15.25 -27.25 -12.54
N PHE A 85 15.55 -26.60 -13.67
CA PHE A 85 14.57 -25.80 -14.38
C PHE A 85 13.36 -26.61 -14.86
N ALA A 86 13.57 -27.83 -15.38
CA ALA A 86 12.51 -28.75 -15.77
C ALA A 86 11.67 -29.21 -14.57
N GLU A 87 12.27 -29.28 -13.39
CA GLU A 87 11.58 -29.55 -12.12
C GLU A 87 10.87 -28.32 -11.53
N GLN A 88 10.86 -27.17 -12.24
CA GLN A 88 10.39 -25.87 -11.73
C GLN A 88 11.14 -25.43 -10.46
N ALA A 89 12.44 -25.70 -10.44
CA ALA A 89 13.38 -25.33 -9.40
C ALA A 89 14.56 -24.56 -10.02
N TYR A 90 15.44 -24.08 -9.15
CA TYR A 90 16.71 -23.49 -9.54
C TYR A 90 17.86 -24.33 -9.01
N LEU A 91 18.99 -24.32 -9.70
CA LEU A 91 20.21 -24.89 -9.15
C LEU A 91 20.56 -24.11 -7.87
N ALA A 92 20.65 -24.79 -6.73
CA ALA A 92 20.73 -24.16 -5.42
C ALA A 92 21.90 -23.15 -5.34
N ILE A 93 21.64 -22.02 -4.70
CA ILE A 93 22.62 -20.94 -4.53
C ILE A 93 22.94 -20.74 -3.05
N ILE A 94 24.09 -20.13 -2.79
CA ILE A 94 24.54 -19.82 -1.44
C ILE A 94 24.59 -18.30 -1.27
N ASN A 95 23.57 -17.76 -0.64
CA ASN A 95 23.41 -16.34 -0.33
C ASN A 95 23.72 -16.06 1.15
N ASN A 96 23.54 -17.02 2.05
CA ASN A 96 23.80 -16.79 3.47
C ASN A 96 24.33 -18.01 4.22
N LYS A 97 24.77 -17.78 5.47
CA LYS A 97 25.34 -18.82 6.34
C LYS A 97 24.33 -19.93 6.69
N ALA A 98 23.03 -19.65 6.69
CA ALA A 98 22.02 -20.67 6.97
C ALA A 98 21.90 -21.66 5.79
N GLU A 99 21.88 -21.17 4.56
CA GLU A 99 21.87 -22.02 3.34
C GLU A 99 23.12 -22.90 3.26
N VAL A 100 24.31 -22.37 3.60
CA VAL A 100 25.54 -23.18 3.70
C VAL A 100 25.32 -24.37 4.64
N GLN A 101 24.70 -24.13 5.79
CA GLN A 101 24.48 -25.17 6.78
C GLN A 101 23.47 -26.22 6.28
N VAL A 102 22.39 -25.79 5.61
CA VAL A 102 21.40 -26.69 4.99
C VAL A 102 22.06 -27.56 3.92
N LEU A 103 22.82 -26.96 2.99
CA LEU A 103 23.50 -27.71 1.94
C LEU A 103 24.49 -28.71 2.52
N LYS A 104 25.25 -28.36 3.57
CA LYS A 104 26.17 -29.29 4.25
C LYS A 104 25.44 -30.47 4.89
N GLU A 105 24.29 -30.23 5.50
CA GLU A 105 23.47 -31.29 6.12
C GLU A 105 22.88 -32.23 5.06
N ILE A 106 22.38 -31.69 3.95
CA ILE A 106 21.92 -32.47 2.79
C ILE A 106 23.08 -33.30 2.23
N PHE A 107 24.26 -32.71 2.09
CA PHE A 107 25.40 -33.42 1.51
C PHE A 107 25.95 -34.49 2.47
N ALA A 108 25.87 -34.26 3.79
CA ALA A 108 26.26 -35.21 4.82
C ALA A 108 25.29 -36.39 4.96
N SER A 109 24.00 -36.20 4.66
CA SER A 109 23.02 -37.29 4.68
C SER A 109 23.17 -38.26 3.51
N HIS A 110 23.98 -37.93 2.51
CA HIS A 110 24.26 -38.76 1.34
C HIS A 110 25.70 -39.31 1.37
N SER A 111 25.79 -40.65 1.30
CA SER A 111 27.06 -41.36 1.30
C SER A 111 27.89 -41.02 0.06
N ARG A 112 29.23 -40.97 0.21
CA ARG A 112 30.14 -40.79 -0.94
C ARG A 112 29.99 -41.92 -1.97
N TYR A 113 29.58 -43.11 -1.52
CA TYR A 113 29.41 -44.30 -2.38
C TYR A 113 28.12 -44.30 -3.19
N THR A 114 27.19 -43.37 -2.94
CA THR A 114 25.92 -43.27 -3.67
C THR A 114 25.91 -42.13 -4.68
N ILE A 115 26.99 -41.36 -4.80
CA ILE A 115 27.11 -40.23 -5.73
C ILE A 115 27.85 -40.70 -6.98
N GLU A 116 27.21 -40.58 -8.15
CA GLU A 116 27.75 -41.04 -9.44
C GLU A 116 28.66 -39.99 -10.09
N SER A 117 29.65 -39.47 -9.36
CA SER A 117 30.60 -38.44 -9.86
C SER A 117 32.05 -38.86 -9.67
N GLU A 118 32.92 -38.44 -10.60
CA GLU A 118 34.38 -38.62 -10.49
C GLU A 118 34.99 -37.97 -9.25
N ASN A 119 34.31 -36.99 -8.64
CA ASN A 119 34.67 -36.47 -7.32
C ASN A 119 33.39 -36.25 -6.47
N PRO A 120 33.07 -37.22 -5.58
CA PRO A 120 31.83 -37.26 -4.79
C PRO A 120 31.86 -36.33 -3.55
N ASP A 121 32.90 -35.51 -3.42
CA ASP A 121 33.08 -34.55 -2.33
C ASP A 121 32.73 -33.11 -2.74
N VAL A 122 32.26 -32.91 -3.98
CA VAL A 122 31.93 -31.61 -4.57
C VAL A 122 30.60 -31.68 -5.33
N MET A 123 29.76 -30.66 -5.21
CA MET A 123 28.52 -30.52 -5.98
C MET A 123 28.41 -29.17 -6.69
N SER A 124 27.71 -29.16 -7.83
CA SER A 124 27.40 -27.95 -8.59
C SER A 124 26.39 -27.08 -7.86
N VAL A 125 26.63 -25.77 -7.88
CA VAL A 125 25.71 -24.74 -7.36
C VAL A 125 25.44 -23.69 -8.44
N GLY A 126 24.37 -22.91 -8.28
CA GLY A 126 23.89 -21.91 -9.25
C GLY A 126 24.78 -20.67 -9.36
N ILE A 127 26.08 -20.86 -9.56
CA ILE A 127 27.10 -19.84 -9.69
C ILE A 127 27.88 -20.11 -10.98
N PHE A 128 28.07 -19.10 -11.82
CA PHE A 128 28.86 -19.23 -13.04
C PHE A 128 29.66 -17.96 -13.33
N ASP A 129 30.76 -18.11 -14.05
CA ASP A 129 31.59 -16.99 -14.47
C ASP A 129 31.01 -16.32 -15.72
N TRP A 130 30.78 -15.01 -15.64
CA TRP A 130 30.47 -14.18 -16.79
C TRP A 130 31.59 -13.15 -16.94
N GLU A 131 32.16 -13.01 -18.14
CA GLU A 131 33.30 -12.10 -18.44
C GLU A 131 33.07 -10.61 -18.10
N ARG A 132 31.89 -10.22 -17.56
CA ARG A 132 31.65 -8.87 -17.03
C ARG A 132 32.44 -8.70 -15.73
N ASN A 133 33.47 -7.86 -15.79
CA ASN A 133 34.17 -7.33 -14.62
C ASN A 133 34.95 -8.34 -13.75
N ARG A 134 35.22 -9.56 -14.24
CA ARG A 134 35.99 -10.61 -13.51
C ARG A 134 35.36 -10.98 -12.16
N GLN A 135 34.04 -11.12 -12.12
CA GLN A 135 33.31 -11.50 -10.92
C GLN A 135 32.41 -12.71 -11.19
N TRP A 136 32.25 -13.54 -10.18
CA TRP A 136 31.28 -14.64 -10.16
C TRP A 136 29.88 -14.11 -9.88
N TYR A 137 28.92 -14.62 -10.63
CA TYR A 137 27.51 -14.26 -10.50
C TYR A 137 26.67 -15.47 -10.14
N THR A 138 25.62 -15.24 -9.34
CA THR A 138 24.56 -16.22 -9.15
C THR A 138 23.72 -16.32 -10.43
N ILE A 139 22.95 -17.40 -10.57
CA ILE A 139 21.94 -17.55 -11.63
C ILE A 139 20.82 -16.50 -11.59
N HIS A 140 20.76 -15.68 -10.54
CA HIS A 140 19.87 -14.52 -10.45
C HIS A 140 20.52 -13.19 -10.86
N GLY A 141 21.81 -13.21 -11.24
CA GLY A 141 22.52 -12.05 -11.76
C GLY A 141 23.15 -11.14 -10.70
N GLU A 142 23.21 -11.59 -9.44
CA GLU A 142 23.87 -10.89 -8.33
C GLU A 142 25.34 -11.30 -8.24
N SER A 143 26.24 -10.37 -7.89
CA SER A 143 27.64 -10.75 -7.64
C SER A 143 27.74 -11.55 -6.34
N LEU A 144 28.68 -12.49 -6.21
CA LEU A 144 28.89 -13.23 -4.95
C LEU A 144 29.18 -12.34 -3.73
N LYS A 145 29.69 -11.12 -3.98
CA LYS A 145 29.90 -10.14 -2.92
C LYS A 145 28.58 -9.59 -2.40
N ASP A 146 27.64 -9.32 -3.31
CA ASP A 146 26.34 -8.74 -2.99
C ASP A 146 25.35 -9.80 -2.48
N SER A 147 25.52 -11.07 -2.87
CA SER A 147 24.65 -12.16 -2.45
C SER A 147 24.79 -12.53 -0.97
N GLY A 148 25.86 -12.12 -0.28
CA GLY A 148 26.03 -12.30 1.18
C GLY A 148 26.91 -13.48 1.61
N TYR A 149 27.48 -14.26 0.67
CA TYR A 149 28.41 -15.35 0.97
C TYR A 149 29.51 -15.53 -0.09
N ALA A 150 30.78 -15.43 0.31
CA ALA A 150 31.94 -15.55 -0.58
C ALA A 150 33.14 -16.27 0.08
N SER A 151 32.91 -17.38 0.79
CA SER A 151 33.99 -18.14 1.45
C SER A 151 34.52 -19.26 0.55
N TRP A 152 35.74 -19.08 0.04
CA TRP A 152 36.42 -20.03 -0.86
C TRP A 152 37.34 -21.00 -0.11
N HIS A 153 37.52 -22.20 -0.66
CA HIS A 153 38.40 -23.22 -0.08
C HIS A 153 39.86 -22.76 -0.12
N LYS A 154 40.65 -23.09 0.92
CA LYS A 154 42.04 -22.64 1.05
C LYS A 154 42.91 -23.33 -0.02
N GLY A 155 43.41 -22.56 -0.98
CA GLY A 155 44.15 -23.08 -2.14
C GLY A 155 43.29 -23.38 -3.37
N ALA A 156 41.97 -23.13 -3.31
CA ALA A 156 41.14 -23.07 -4.52
C ALA A 156 41.59 -21.88 -5.39
N LEU A 157 41.71 -22.13 -6.68
CA LEU A 157 42.11 -21.12 -7.64
C LEU A 157 40.96 -20.12 -7.80
N ASN A 158 41.11 -18.87 -7.38
CA ASN A 158 40.23 -17.80 -7.87
C ASN A 158 40.67 -17.46 -9.32
N ASN A 159 40.44 -18.39 -10.25
CA ASN A 159 41.04 -18.36 -11.59
C ASN A 159 40.19 -17.58 -12.61
N THR A 160 39.78 -16.36 -12.24
CA THR A 160 39.29 -15.34 -13.21
C THR A 160 40.35 -14.91 -14.24
N TYR A 161 41.49 -15.61 -14.33
CA TYR A 161 42.67 -15.26 -15.13
C TYR A 161 42.93 -16.18 -16.33
N THR A 162 42.24 -17.32 -16.49
CA THR A 162 42.43 -18.20 -17.66
C THR A 162 41.40 -17.89 -18.76
N VAL A 163 41.80 -17.00 -19.67
CA VAL A 163 41.03 -16.34 -20.77
C VAL A 163 40.45 -17.30 -21.84
N ARG A 164 40.25 -18.59 -21.58
CA ARG A 164 39.80 -19.54 -22.62
C ARG A 164 38.77 -20.59 -22.21
N ARG A 165 38.31 -20.65 -20.95
CA ARG A 165 37.37 -21.71 -20.52
C ARG A 165 36.32 -21.16 -19.55
N LYS A 166 35.07 -21.63 -19.70
CA LYS A 166 33.94 -21.30 -18.81
C LYS A 166 34.06 -22.16 -17.55
N ASN A 167 34.27 -21.52 -16.41
CA ASN A 167 34.24 -22.18 -15.11
C ASN A 167 32.86 -21.97 -14.45
N CYS A 168 32.44 -22.97 -13.69
CA CYS A 168 31.20 -22.96 -12.93
C CYS A 168 31.50 -23.21 -11.45
N GLY A 169 30.66 -22.64 -10.59
CA GLY A 169 30.83 -22.69 -9.15
C GLY A 169 30.33 -24.01 -8.57
N ASN A 170 31.11 -24.53 -7.64
CA ASN A 170 30.83 -25.75 -6.90
C ASN A 170 31.01 -25.51 -5.40
N VAL A 171 30.48 -26.41 -4.57
CA VAL A 171 30.68 -26.39 -3.12
C VAL A 171 31.14 -27.77 -2.64
N ASN A 172 32.09 -27.79 -1.71
CA ASN A 172 32.57 -29.01 -1.09
C ASN A 172 31.75 -29.40 0.16
N ARG A 173 32.01 -30.58 0.73
CA ARG A 173 31.33 -31.05 1.97
C ARG A 173 31.51 -30.13 3.18
N GLU A 174 32.55 -29.31 3.22
CA GLU A 174 32.77 -28.31 4.27
C GLU A 174 32.07 -26.97 4.00
N GLY A 175 31.35 -26.82 2.89
CA GLY A 175 30.61 -25.62 2.52
C GLY A 175 31.46 -24.51 1.88
N TYR A 176 32.69 -24.81 1.49
CA TYR A 176 33.57 -23.85 0.81
C TYR A 176 33.32 -23.87 -0.69
N LEU A 177 33.30 -22.68 -1.28
CA LEU A 177 33.22 -22.51 -2.74
C LEU A 177 34.52 -22.96 -3.41
N ASN A 178 34.36 -23.57 -4.57
CA ASN A 178 35.41 -23.93 -5.51
C ASN A 178 34.90 -23.69 -6.95
N ASP A 179 35.79 -23.54 -7.92
CA ASP A 179 35.43 -23.48 -9.34
C ASP A 179 36.02 -24.67 -10.09
N ASP A 180 35.30 -25.12 -11.12
CA ASP A 180 35.75 -26.19 -12.02
C ASP A 180 35.16 -25.99 -13.41
N PHE A 181 35.58 -26.78 -14.40
CA PHE A 181 35.00 -26.68 -15.74
C PHE A 181 33.50 -27.01 -15.69
N CYS A 182 32.68 -26.17 -16.33
CA CYS A 182 31.23 -26.40 -16.40
C CYS A 182 30.84 -27.74 -17.07
N SER A 183 31.77 -28.39 -17.77
CA SER A 183 31.61 -29.71 -18.38
C SER A 183 31.82 -30.88 -17.42
N GLU A 184 32.43 -30.65 -16.24
CA GLU A 184 32.61 -31.71 -15.25
C GLU A 184 31.26 -32.14 -14.68
N GLU A 185 31.04 -33.45 -14.63
CA GLU A 185 29.80 -34.01 -14.11
C GLU A 185 29.86 -34.10 -12.58
N ARG A 186 28.96 -33.35 -11.93
CA ARG A 186 28.85 -33.29 -10.47
C ARG A 186 27.43 -33.59 -10.04
N ALA A 187 27.27 -34.13 -8.82
CA ALA A 187 25.99 -34.08 -8.13
C ALA A 187 25.54 -32.62 -7.94
N PHE A 188 24.25 -32.41 -7.72
CA PHE A 188 23.70 -31.07 -7.58
C PHE A 188 22.45 -31.05 -6.70
N ILE A 189 22.09 -29.86 -6.23
CA ILE A 189 20.87 -29.64 -5.46
C ILE A 189 19.96 -28.69 -6.24
N CYS A 190 18.70 -29.05 -6.37
CA CYS A 190 17.66 -28.16 -6.85
C CYS A 190 16.93 -27.52 -5.66
N GLU A 191 16.68 -26.22 -5.75
CA GLU A 191 16.03 -25.39 -4.74
C GLU A 191 14.74 -24.78 -5.30
N LYS A 192 13.67 -24.82 -4.50
CA LYS A 192 12.39 -24.15 -4.75
C LYS A 192 12.07 -23.20 -3.60
N ASP A 193 11.78 -21.93 -3.89
CA ASP A 193 11.27 -21.00 -2.86
C ASP A 193 9.80 -21.33 -2.58
N ALA A 194 9.50 -21.82 -1.38
CA ALA A 194 8.14 -22.18 -0.98
C ALA A 194 7.18 -20.97 -0.93
N ARG A 195 7.72 -19.74 -0.89
CA ARG A 195 6.94 -18.49 -0.90
C ARG A 195 6.52 -18.08 -2.31
N PHE A 196 7.31 -18.42 -3.33
CA PHE A 196 6.96 -18.10 -4.73
C PHE A 196 5.78 -18.94 -5.23
N MET A 197 5.63 -20.18 -4.76
CA MET A 197 4.51 -21.04 -5.17
C MET A 197 3.16 -20.64 -4.59
N GLN A 198 3.07 -19.78 -3.56
CA GLN A 198 1.78 -19.21 -3.15
C GLN A 198 1.14 -18.31 -4.23
N THR A 199 1.91 -17.83 -5.21
CA THR A 199 1.39 -17.02 -6.32
C THR A 199 0.91 -17.85 -7.53
N ASN A 200 1.49 -19.03 -7.76
CA ASN A 200 0.99 -20.00 -8.74
C ASN A 200 -0.08 -20.93 -8.17
N ALA A 201 -0.14 -21.09 -6.85
CA ALA A 201 -1.24 -21.73 -6.16
C ALA A 201 -2.57 -21.06 -6.50
N SER A 202 -2.68 -19.76 -6.81
CA SER A 202 -3.99 -19.22 -7.23
C SER A 202 -4.50 -19.79 -8.56
N LYS A 203 -3.61 -20.24 -9.46
CA LYS A 203 -3.97 -20.94 -10.70
C LYS A 203 -4.16 -22.43 -10.49
N GLU A 204 -3.29 -23.10 -9.75
CA GLU A 204 -3.44 -24.54 -9.49
C GLU A 204 -4.54 -24.85 -8.47
N LEU A 205 -4.75 -24.02 -7.44
CA LEU A 205 -5.91 -24.09 -6.53
C LEU A 205 -7.20 -23.83 -7.30
N SER A 206 -7.20 -23.04 -8.39
CA SER A 206 -8.39 -22.92 -9.24
C SER A 206 -8.68 -24.19 -10.05
N ILE A 207 -7.63 -24.94 -10.43
CA ILE A 207 -7.73 -26.21 -11.16
C ILE A 207 -8.02 -27.37 -10.20
N GLU A 208 -7.43 -27.40 -9.02
CA GLU A 208 -7.65 -28.40 -7.97
C GLU A 208 -8.97 -28.18 -7.23
N VAL A 209 -9.40 -26.93 -7.00
CA VAL A 209 -10.78 -26.68 -6.54
C VAL A 209 -11.75 -27.11 -7.63
N MET A 210 -11.48 -26.86 -8.92
CA MET A 210 -12.30 -27.44 -9.99
C MET A 210 -12.23 -28.98 -10.06
N SER A 211 -11.09 -29.61 -9.77
CA SER A 211 -10.94 -31.07 -9.80
C SER A 211 -11.51 -31.77 -8.57
N CYS A 212 -11.46 -31.14 -7.39
CA CYS A 212 -12.16 -31.57 -6.19
C CYS A 212 -13.67 -31.33 -6.33
N ILE A 213 -14.11 -30.22 -6.95
CA ILE A 213 -15.52 -30.03 -7.30
C ILE A 213 -15.95 -31.17 -8.23
N SER A 214 -15.20 -31.48 -9.29
CA SER A 214 -15.59 -32.55 -10.22
C SER A 214 -15.55 -33.95 -9.60
N ALA A 215 -14.66 -34.21 -8.63
CA ALA A 215 -14.63 -35.46 -7.86
C ALA A 215 -15.70 -35.53 -6.74
N CYS A 216 -16.18 -34.39 -6.23
CA CYS A 216 -17.26 -34.29 -5.24
C CYS A 216 -18.65 -34.06 -5.87
N VAL A 217 -18.74 -33.87 -7.19
CA VAL A 217 -20.01 -33.90 -7.93
C VAL A 217 -20.49 -35.35 -7.99
N ASN A 218 -21.13 -35.80 -6.91
CA ASN A 218 -22.15 -36.83 -7.03
C ASN A 218 -23.12 -36.41 -8.15
N GLN A 219 -23.48 -37.31 -9.05
CA GLN A 219 -24.40 -37.06 -10.17
C GLN A 219 -25.86 -36.84 -9.72
N GLY A 220 -26.09 -35.97 -8.74
CA GLY A 220 -27.39 -35.61 -8.22
C GLY A 220 -27.51 -34.11 -7.93
N PRO A 221 -28.73 -33.60 -7.72
CA PRO A 221 -29.02 -32.18 -7.49
C PRO A 221 -28.20 -31.53 -6.36
N VAL A 222 -27.76 -32.33 -5.39
CA VAL A 222 -26.92 -31.87 -4.27
C VAL A 222 -25.50 -31.53 -4.74
N GLY A 223 -24.85 -32.40 -5.51
CA GLY A 223 -23.49 -32.18 -6.00
C GLY A 223 -23.39 -30.96 -6.93
N SER A 224 -24.37 -30.79 -7.83
CA SER A 224 -24.44 -29.61 -8.69
C SER A 224 -24.71 -28.33 -7.90
N THR A 225 -25.53 -28.38 -6.85
CA THR A 225 -25.78 -27.20 -5.99
C THR A 225 -24.50 -26.75 -5.28
N PHE A 226 -23.71 -27.68 -4.71
CA PHE A 226 -22.43 -27.34 -4.08
C PHE A 226 -21.38 -26.86 -5.10
N ALA A 227 -21.26 -27.52 -6.25
CA ALA A 227 -20.37 -27.08 -7.34
C ALA A 227 -20.69 -25.65 -7.80
N ASN A 228 -21.99 -25.34 -7.96
CA ASN A 228 -22.46 -24.01 -8.32
C ASN A 228 -22.14 -22.98 -7.22
N LEU A 229 -22.30 -23.33 -5.94
CA LEU A 229 -21.94 -22.43 -4.84
C LEU A 229 -20.43 -22.11 -4.84
N VAL A 230 -19.56 -23.11 -5.00
CA VAL A 230 -18.11 -22.87 -5.03
C VAL A 230 -17.71 -22.06 -6.27
N THR A 231 -18.27 -22.39 -7.45
CA THR A 231 -18.09 -21.59 -8.67
C THR A 231 -18.57 -20.16 -8.47
N HIS A 232 -19.70 -19.96 -7.79
CA HIS A 232 -20.21 -18.63 -7.47
C HIS A 232 -19.26 -17.87 -6.53
N LEU A 233 -18.69 -18.52 -5.50
CA LEU A 233 -17.71 -17.88 -4.62
C LEU A 233 -16.41 -17.51 -5.36
N LEU A 234 -15.92 -18.38 -6.25
CA LEU A 234 -14.75 -18.10 -7.08
C LEU A 234 -15.00 -16.94 -8.05
N THR A 235 -16.16 -16.91 -8.70
CA THR A 235 -16.52 -15.80 -9.62
C THR A 235 -16.83 -14.50 -8.89
N ALA A 236 -17.36 -14.57 -7.66
CA ALA A 236 -17.62 -13.39 -6.83
C ALA A 236 -16.33 -12.63 -6.47
N GLN A 237 -15.16 -13.27 -6.47
CA GLN A 237 -13.88 -12.59 -6.33
C GLN A 237 -13.65 -11.54 -7.44
N CYS A 238 -14.15 -11.78 -8.66
CA CYS A 238 -14.06 -10.79 -9.73
C CYS A 238 -14.83 -9.50 -9.39
N LEU A 239 -15.87 -9.58 -8.55
CA LEU A 239 -16.67 -8.42 -8.11
C LEU A 239 -15.95 -7.52 -7.11
N ILE A 240 -14.80 -7.92 -6.58
CA ILE A 240 -13.98 -7.14 -5.64
C ILE A 240 -12.59 -6.81 -6.21
N THR A 241 -12.44 -6.91 -7.53
CA THR A 241 -11.26 -6.46 -8.27
C THR A 241 -11.58 -5.24 -9.13
N GLU A 242 -10.56 -4.54 -9.61
CA GLU A 242 -10.68 -3.35 -10.45
C GLU A 242 -9.85 -3.51 -11.75
N PRO A 243 -10.41 -3.13 -12.90
CA PRO A 243 -9.68 -3.09 -14.18
C PRO A 243 -8.79 -1.84 -14.26
N TRP A 244 -7.67 -1.88 -13.56
CA TRP A 244 -6.69 -0.79 -13.52
C TRP A 244 -6.13 -0.46 -14.92
N PRO A 245 -5.80 0.81 -15.23
CA PRO A 245 -5.25 1.19 -16.53
C PRO A 245 -3.95 0.47 -16.84
N GLN A 246 -3.64 0.21 -18.11
CA GLN A 246 -2.40 -0.48 -18.47
C GLN A 246 -1.16 0.40 -18.24
N ASP A 247 -0.01 -0.26 -18.01
CA ASP A 247 1.28 0.41 -17.99
C ASP A 247 1.79 0.63 -19.42
N HIS A 248 2.12 1.88 -19.75
CA HIS A 248 2.52 2.31 -21.09
C HIS A 248 4.03 2.48 -21.23
N SER A 249 4.83 1.98 -20.29
CA SER A 249 6.30 2.05 -20.31
C SER A 249 6.93 1.48 -21.58
N HIS A 250 6.30 0.51 -22.21
CA HIS A 250 6.73 -0.09 -23.48
C HIS A 250 6.38 0.77 -24.73
N LEU A 251 5.44 1.72 -24.60
CA LEU A 251 5.03 2.61 -25.69
C LEU A 251 5.78 3.94 -25.69
N VAL A 252 6.27 4.35 -24.52
CA VAL A 252 6.92 5.66 -24.32
C VAL A 252 8.44 5.51 -24.41
N LYS A 253 9.09 6.32 -25.25
CA LYS A 253 10.54 6.30 -25.47
C LYS A 253 11.26 7.37 -24.66
N ASP A 254 12.50 7.09 -24.28
CA ASP A 254 13.39 8.10 -23.69
C ASP A 254 13.52 9.33 -24.61
N GLY A 255 13.42 10.52 -24.04
CA GLY A 255 13.42 11.80 -24.74
C GLY A 255 12.07 12.19 -25.36
N GLU A 256 11.00 11.41 -25.16
CA GLU A 256 9.70 11.71 -25.74
C GLU A 256 9.03 12.94 -25.09
N ASN A 257 8.31 13.70 -25.92
CA ASN A 257 7.67 14.95 -25.53
C ASN A 257 6.14 14.79 -25.35
N PHE A 258 5.62 15.48 -24.34
CA PHE A 258 4.21 15.53 -23.94
C PHE A 258 3.77 16.99 -23.79
N ASP A 259 2.47 17.25 -23.80
CA ASP A 259 1.97 18.60 -23.47
C ASP A 259 2.12 18.85 -21.97
N PHE A 260 1.72 17.88 -21.16
CA PHE A 260 1.82 17.94 -19.72
C PHE A 260 2.40 16.65 -19.17
N ILE A 261 3.24 16.80 -18.14
CA ILE A 261 3.73 15.69 -17.33
C ILE A 261 3.19 15.87 -15.91
N ILE A 262 2.47 14.87 -15.39
CA ILE A 262 1.96 14.82 -14.02
C ILE A 262 2.80 13.81 -13.23
N VAL A 263 3.40 14.26 -12.12
CA VAL A 263 4.22 13.43 -11.24
C VAL A 263 3.42 13.04 -10.00
N GLY A 264 3.11 11.75 -9.89
CA GLY A 264 2.28 11.18 -8.82
C GLY A 264 0.83 11.02 -9.25
N SER A 265 0.31 9.79 -9.17
CA SER A 265 -1.07 9.43 -9.49
C SER A 265 -1.98 9.37 -8.26
N GLY A 266 -1.60 10.08 -7.19
CA GLY A 266 -2.38 10.19 -5.95
C GLY A 266 -3.77 10.83 -6.14
N THR A 267 -4.39 11.25 -5.04
CA THR A 267 -5.71 11.91 -5.04
C THR A 267 -5.84 12.98 -6.11
N ALA A 268 -4.91 13.95 -6.13
CA ALA A 268 -4.96 15.05 -7.09
C ALA A 268 -4.52 14.64 -8.51
N GLY A 269 -3.42 13.89 -8.64
CA GLY A 269 -2.88 13.50 -9.94
C GLY A 269 -3.83 12.62 -10.76
N SER A 270 -4.57 11.73 -10.10
CA SER A 270 -5.64 10.93 -10.73
C SER A 270 -6.72 11.81 -11.38
N ILE A 271 -7.15 12.87 -10.68
CA ILE A 271 -8.17 13.81 -11.17
C ILE A 271 -7.61 14.65 -12.31
N LEU A 272 -6.40 15.20 -12.15
CA LEU A 272 -5.75 16.00 -13.19
C LEU A 272 -5.58 15.23 -14.49
N ALA A 273 -5.08 13.99 -14.43
CA ALA A 273 -4.92 13.15 -15.61
C ALA A 273 -6.27 12.92 -16.30
N ASN A 274 -7.34 12.66 -15.56
CA ASN A 274 -8.68 12.56 -16.13
C ASN A 274 -9.15 13.88 -16.74
N ARG A 275 -9.03 15.01 -16.03
CA ARG A 275 -9.56 16.29 -16.53
C ARG A 275 -8.79 16.81 -17.73
N LEU A 276 -7.46 16.72 -17.75
CA LEU A 276 -6.66 17.22 -18.86
C LEU A 276 -6.83 16.36 -20.13
N THR A 277 -6.97 15.03 -19.98
CA THR A 277 -7.19 14.13 -21.12
C THR A 277 -8.59 14.22 -21.73
N GLU A 278 -9.53 14.94 -21.12
CA GLU A 278 -10.81 15.30 -21.78
C GLU A 278 -10.57 16.13 -23.06
N LEU A 279 -9.42 16.79 -23.19
CA LEU A 279 -9.00 17.47 -24.40
C LEU A 279 -8.12 16.54 -25.23
N GLU A 280 -8.70 15.91 -26.25
CA GLU A 280 -8.05 14.87 -27.07
C GLU A 280 -6.74 15.33 -27.74
N LYS A 281 -6.59 16.64 -27.98
CA LYS A 281 -5.39 17.23 -28.57
C LYS A 281 -4.19 17.25 -27.61
N TRP A 282 -4.41 17.15 -26.31
CA TRP A 282 -3.33 17.20 -25.32
C TRP A 282 -2.82 15.81 -25.00
N LYS A 283 -1.51 15.61 -25.15
CA LYS A 283 -0.82 14.38 -24.79
C LYS A 283 -0.32 14.48 -23.36
N ILE A 284 -0.81 13.60 -22.48
CA ILE A 284 -0.54 13.65 -21.04
C ILE A 284 0.30 12.44 -20.63
N LEU A 285 1.43 12.68 -19.97
CA LEU A 285 2.18 11.65 -19.26
C LEU A 285 1.85 11.71 -17.77
N LEU A 286 1.46 10.59 -17.19
CA LEU A 286 1.27 10.40 -15.76
C LEU A 286 2.31 9.40 -15.25
N VAL A 287 3.10 9.79 -14.25
CA VAL A 287 4.15 8.95 -13.67
C VAL A 287 3.81 8.60 -12.22
N GLU A 288 3.84 7.31 -11.87
CA GLU A 288 3.58 6.82 -10.52
C GLU A 288 4.70 5.89 -10.04
N ALA A 289 5.20 6.13 -8.82
CA ALA A 289 6.27 5.35 -8.21
C ALA A 289 5.82 3.96 -7.73
N GLY A 290 4.51 3.77 -7.54
CA GLY A 290 3.87 2.50 -7.22
C GLY A 290 3.18 1.80 -8.40
N GLY A 291 2.62 0.63 -8.09
CA GLY A 291 1.87 -0.19 -9.03
C GLY A 291 0.36 -0.06 -8.85
N ASP A 292 -0.33 -1.14 -9.19
CA ASP A 292 -1.77 -1.24 -9.01
C ASP A 292 -2.16 -1.39 -7.53
N PRO A 293 -3.27 -0.77 -7.09
CA PRO A 293 -3.82 -1.03 -5.77
C PRO A 293 -4.19 -2.50 -5.61
N PRO A 294 -3.76 -3.15 -4.51
CA PRO A 294 -4.08 -4.55 -4.27
C PRO A 294 -5.51 -4.67 -3.73
N ILE A 295 -6.02 -5.90 -3.58
CA ILE A 295 -7.42 -6.15 -3.20
C ILE A 295 -7.77 -5.59 -1.80
N GLU A 296 -6.79 -5.55 -0.90
CA GLU A 296 -6.86 -4.96 0.43
C GLU A 296 -7.16 -3.46 0.39
N SER A 297 -6.82 -2.78 -0.72
CA SER A 297 -7.21 -1.40 -0.96
C SER A 297 -8.71 -1.29 -1.26
N ILE A 298 -9.30 -2.27 -1.93
CA ILE A 298 -10.71 -2.25 -2.35
C ILE A 298 -11.63 -2.61 -1.18
N ILE A 299 -11.22 -3.54 -0.32
CA ILE A 299 -12.03 -4.00 0.82
C ILE A 299 -11.80 -3.08 2.03
N PRO A 300 -12.81 -2.31 2.49
CA PRO A 300 -12.66 -1.31 3.55
C PRO A 300 -11.88 -1.78 4.80
N ASN A 301 -12.22 -2.94 5.36
CA ASN A 301 -11.66 -3.35 6.66
C ASN A 301 -10.18 -3.77 6.60
N PHE A 302 -9.61 -3.97 5.41
CA PHE A 302 -8.20 -4.32 5.23
C PHE A 302 -7.27 -3.11 5.12
N SER A 303 -7.79 -1.89 5.22
CA SER A 303 -6.99 -0.65 5.17
C SER A 303 -5.81 -0.66 6.14
N GLY A 304 -6.01 -1.17 7.35
CA GLY A 304 -4.97 -1.28 8.37
C GLY A 304 -3.88 -2.31 8.06
N ALA A 305 -4.24 -3.43 7.43
CA ALA A 305 -3.29 -4.46 7.02
C ALA A 305 -2.38 -3.95 5.88
N LEU A 306 -2.94 -3.10 5.01
CA LEU A 306 -2.22 -2.50 3.88
C LEU A 306 -1.13 -1.52 4.32
N HIS A 307 -1.22 -0.93 5.51
CA HIS A 307 -0.27 0.08 5.97
C HIS A 307 1.20 -0.39 6.00
N LYS A 308 1.46 -1.67 6.24
CA LYS A 308 2.82 -2.24 6.33
C LYS A 308 3.25 -3.00 5.07
N SER A 309 2.50 -2.88 3.98
CA SER A 309 2.85 -3.52 2.70
C SER A 309 3.85 -2.69 1.89
N GLU A 310 4.38 -3.28 0.82
CA GLU A 310 5.30 -2.63 -0.13
C GLU A 310 4.63 -1.54 -0.97
N GLN A 311 3.29 -1.58 -1.09
CA GLN A 311 2.48 -0.56 -1.79
C GLN A 311 2.24 0.68 -0.93
N VAL A 312 2.90 0.80 0.22
CA VAL A 312 2.83 1.97 1.11
C VAL A 312 4.24 2.45 1.44
N TRP A 313 4.48 3.74 1.30
CA TRP A 313 5.68 4.39 1.80
C TRP A 313 5.75 4.30 3.33
N GLN A 314 6.85 3.75 3.84
CA GLN A 314 7.03 3.47 5.27
C GLN A 314 7.74 4.63 5.99
N TYR A 315 7.19 5.84 5.92
CA TYR A 315 7.82 6.99 6.57
C TYR A 315 7.70 6.94 8.09
N TYR A 316 8.69 7.52 8.76
CA TYR A 316 8.67 7.77 10.19
C TYR A 316 9.10 9.22 10.45
N THR A 317 8.51 9.83 11.47
CA THR A 317 9.00 11.11 11.96
C THR A 317 10.41 10.95 12.52
N GLU A 318 11.17 12.05 12.52
CA GLU A 318 12.32 12.13 13.40
C GLU A 318 11.86 12.16 14.84
N LYS A 319 12.76 11.71 15.72
CA LYS A 319 12.52 11.79 17.17
C LYS A 319 12.58 13.27 17.56
N ASP A 320 11.55 13.74 18.23
CA ASP A 320 11.59 15.02 18.94
C ASP A 320 11.66 14.79 20.45
N GLU A 321 12.01 15.82 21.21
CA GLU A 321 12.19 15.72 22.67
C GLU A 321 10.85 15.81 23.44
N THR A 322 9.75 16.08 22.74
CA THR A 322 8.52 16.64 23.33
C THR A 322 7.29 15.75 23.19
N THR A 323 7.24 14.87 22.19
CA THR A 323 6.09 14.04 21.84
C THR A 323 6.51 12.61 21.47
N ASN A 324 5.54 11.75 21.15
CA ASN A 324 5.76 10.35 20.72
C ASN A 324 6.55 9.49 21.74
N ARG A 325 6.56 9.84 23.03
CA ARG A 325 7.36 9.12 24.05
C ARG A 325 6.96 7.66 24.22
N GLY A 326 5.69 7.34 23.94
CA GLY A 326 5.14 5.98 23.94
C GLY A 326 5.34 5.22 22.63
N CYS A 327 5.83 5.85 21.57
CA CYS A 327 6.06 5.23 20.27
C CYS A 327 7.38 4.45 20.24
N VAL A 328 7.45 3.40 19.42
CA VAL A 328 8.68 2.63 19.21
C VAL A 328 9.78 3.55 18.70
N GLY A 329 10.89 3.64 19.45
CA GLY A 329 12.02 4.51 19.11
C GLY A 329 11.74 6.01 19.24
N GLY A 330 10.61 6.42 19.83
CA GLY A 330 10.20 7.82 19.89
C GLY A 330 9.83 8.41 18.53
N LYS A 331 9.44 7.57 17.57
CA LYS A 331 9.11 7.97 16.20
C LYS A 331 7.68 7.60 15.85
N SER A 332 6.95 8.53 15.23
CA SER A 332 5.60 8.30 14.74
C SER A 332 5.64 7.70 13.34
N PHE A 333 4.83 6.68 13.08
CA PHE A 333 4.68 6.08 11.76
C PHE A 333 3.74 6.91 10.88
N TRP A 334 4.13 7.16 9.62
CA TRP A 334 3.47 8.02 8.63
C TRP A 334 3.28 7.30 7.28
N PRO A 335 2.34 6.33 7.17
CA PRO A 335 2.04 5.63 5.93
C PRO A 335 1.54 6.60 4.85
N ARG A 336 2.02 6.41 3.61
CA ARG A 336 1.48 7.07 2.40
C ARG A 336 1.31 6.05 1.28
N GLY A 337 0.17 6.07 0.60
CA GLY A 337 -0.06 5.14 -0.51
C GLY A 337 0.98 5.34 -1.63
N ARG A 338 1.60 4.23 -2.05
CA ARG A 338 2.53 4.09 -3.16
C ARG A 338 1.92 3.14 -4.20
N MET A 339 0.87 3.61 -4.84
CA MET A 339 0.04 2.88 -5.81
C MET A 339 -0.85 3.89 -6.54
N LEU A 340 -1.58 3.47 -7.59
CA LEU A 340 -2.58 4.32 -8.23
C LEU A 340 -3.62 4.85 -7.21
N GLY A 341 -3.91 6.15 -7.26
CA GLY A 341 -4.80 6.82 -6.30
C GLY A 341 -4.09 7.20 -4.99
N GLY A 342 -2.85 6.74 -4.79
CA GLY A 342 -1.99 7.10 -3.68
C GLY A 342 -2.66 6.88 -2.32
N THR A 343 -2.59 7.89 -1.45
CA THR A 343 -3.19 7.77 -0.10
C THR A 343 -4.71 7.63 -0.14
N GLY A 344 -5.39 8.09 -1.20
CA GLY A 344 -6.83 7.88 -1.39
C GLY A 344 -7.22 6.40 -1.45
N SER A 345 -6.29 5.52 -1.84
CA SER A 345 -6.47 4.08 -1.92
C SER A 345 -6.27 3.36 -0.58
N ILE A 346 -5.79 4.04 0.47
CA ILE A 346 -5.53 3.46 1.81
C ILE A 346 -6.18 4.25 2.97
N ASN A 347 -7.00 5.26 2.66
CA ASN A 347 -7.49 6.23 3.65
C ASN A 347 -8.63 5.70 4.54
N GLY A 348 -9.12 6.57 5.43
CA GLY A 348 -10.27 6.33 6.30
C GLY A 348 -11.63 6.16 5.59
N LEU A 349 -11.74 6.40 4.28
CA LEU A 349 -12.96 6.55 3.46
C LEU A 349 -13.77 7.83 3.69
N LEU A 350 -13.61 8.51 4.84
CA LEU A 350 -14.39 9.68 5.21
C LEU A 350 -14.34 10.78 4.14
N HIS A 351 -15.52 11.27 3.75
CA HIS A 351 -15.69 12.37 2.80
C HIS A 351 -16.34 13.58 3.47
N MET A 352 -15.53 14.54 3.89
CA MET A 352 -15.99 15.78 4.50
C MET A 352 -15.32 16.99 3.88
N LYS A 353 -16.10 18.04 3.62
CA LYS A 353 -15.66 19.25 2.90
C LYS A 353 -15.14 20.35 3.82
N GLY A 354 -15.39 20.27 5.12
CA GLY A 354 -15.05 21.35 6.05
C GLY A 354 -16.11 22.45 6.04
N SER A 355 -15.82 23.52 6.79
CA SER A 355 -16.68 24.69 6.93
C SER A 355 -16.13 25.87 6.13
N PRO A 356 -16.96 26.88 5.75
CA PRO A 356 -16.47 28.07 5.04
C PRO A 356 -15.26 28.74 5.72
N GLY A 357 -15.25 28.80 7.06
CA GLY A 357 -14.17 29.39 7.85
C GLY A 357 -12.84 28.61 7.84
N ASP A 358 -12.82 27.38 7.32
CA ASP A 358 -11.55 26.68 7.05
C ASP A 358 -10.80 27.29 5.87
N TYR A 359 -11.54 27.86 4.91
CA TYR A 359 -11.03 28.38 3.64
C TYR A 359 -10.87 29.90 3.61
N GLU A 360 -11.44 30.62 4.59
CA GLU A 360 -11.24 32.07 4.73
C GLU A 360 -9.75 32.48 4.68
N PRO A 361 -8.81 31.79 5.36
CA PRO A 361 -7.38 32.13 5.28
C PRO A 361 -6.73 31.84 3.92
N TRP A 362 -7.41 31.10 3.03
CA TRP A 362 -6.91 30.80 1.68
C TRP A 362 -7.18 31.97 0.72
N ASN A 363 -8.00 32.95 1.12
CA ASN A 363 -8.31 34.14 0.35
C ASN A 363 -7.37 35.31 0.71
N PHE A 364 -6.14 35.28 0.19
CA PHE A 364 -5.08 36.25 0.51
C PHE A 364 -4.88 37.35 -0.55
N GLU A 365 -5.63 37.30 -1.64
CA GLU A 365 -5.63 38.26 -2.76
C GLU A 365 -7.07 38.51 -3.19
N ASN A 366 -7.39 39.72 -3.65
CA ASN A 366 -8.70 40.00 -4.23
C ASN A 366 -8.93 39.09 -5.43
N ASP A 367 -10.04 38.35 -5.44
CA ASP A 367 -10.45 37.44 -6.51
C ASP A 367 -9.42 36.32 -6.84
N ASN A 368 -8.69 35.86 -5.83
CA ASN A 368 -7.88 34.65 -5.96
C ASN A 368 -8.77 33.39 -6.17
N GLY A 369 -10.06 33.52 -5.82
CA GLY A 369 -11.18 32.60 -5.96
C GLY A 369 -11.16 31.37 -5.05
N TRP A 370 -10.30 31.34 -4.03
CA TRP A 370 -10.23 30.26 -3.02
C TRP A 370 -11.29 30.43 -1.91
N ASP A 371 -12.13 31.46 -1.99
CA ASP A 371 -13.29 31.63 -1.13
C ASP A 371 -14.31 30.49 -1.29
N TRP A 372 -15.07 30.23 -0.22
CA TRP A 372 -16.05 29.14 -0.16
C TRP A 372 -17.06 29.16 -1.31
N SER A 373 -17.58 30.33 -1.69
CA SER A 373 -18.55 30.47 -2.78
C SER A 373 -18.01 29.95 -4.11
N ASN A 374 -16.73 30.20 -4.38
CA ASN A 374 -16.07 29.72 -5.59
C ASN A 374 -15.65 28.26 -5.51
N ILE A 375 -15.13 27.78 -4.37
CA ILE A 375 -14.62 26.41 -4.27
C ILE A 375 -15.71 25.35 -4.06
N LYS A 376 -16.87 25.71 -3.52
CA LYS A 376 -17.98 24.76 -3.28
C LYS A 376 -18.37 24.00 -4.55
N LYS A 377 -18.39 24.66 -5.71
CA LYS A 377 -18.72 24.03 -6.99
C LYS A 377 -17.72 22.93 -7.40
N TYR A 378 -16.46 23.04 -6.99
CA TYR A 378 -15.41 22.07 -7.32
C TYR A 378 -15.48 20.81 -6.47
N PHE A 379 -15.93 20.91 -5.22
CA PHE A 379 -16.37 19.73 -4.46
C PHE A 379 -17.49 19.02 -5.23
N MET A 380 -18.58 19.72 -5.54
CA MET A 380 -19.74 19.15 -6.22
C MET A 380 -19.40 18.58 -7.61
N LYS A 381 -18.44 19.15 -8.34
CA LYS A 381 -17.99 18.66 -9.66
C LYS A 381 -17.39 17.24 -9.59
N SER A 382 -16.69 16.93 -8.50
CA SER A 382 -16.07 15.61 -8.30
C SER A 382 -17.06 14.58 -7.75
N GLU A 383 -18.02 15.01 -6.94
CA GLU A 383 -18.89 14.17 -6.11
C GLU A 383 -20.10 13.61 -6.85
N LYS A 384 -20.48 12.39 -6.46
CA LYS A 384 -21.76 11.77 -6.78
C LYS A 384 -22.34 11.12 -5.53
N ILE A 385 -23.19 11.86 -4.83
CA ILE A 385 -23.95 11.30 -3.70
C ILE A 385 -24.99 10.30 -4.20
N ILE A 386 -25.05 9.12 -3.60
CA ILE A 386 -26.06 8.12 -3.90
C ILE A 386 -26.89 7.68 -2.68
N ASP A 387 -26.54 8.15 -1.48
CA ASP A 387 -27.31 7.86 -0.26
C ASP A 387 -28.78 8.35 -0.43
N PRO A 388 -29.77 7.43 -0.46
CA PRO A 388 -31.17 7.79 -0.65
C PRO A 388 -31.70 8.76 0.41
N TYR A 389 -31.16 8.71 1.63
CA TYR A 389 -31.56 9.63 2.70
C TYR A 389 -31.20 11.08 2.36
N ILE A 390 -30.03 11.32 1.78
CA ILE A 390 -29.61 12.65 1.33
C ILE A 390 -30.38 13.05 0.07
N LEU A 391 -30.51 12.15 -0.90
CA LEU A 391 -31.18 12.42 -2.17
C LEU A 391 -32.67 12.77 -2.01
N ASN A 392 -33.34 12.17 -1.03
CA ASN A 392 -34.76 12.41 -0.73
C ASN A 392 -35.00 13.61 0.19
N ASN A 393 -33.93 14.27 0.69
CA ASN A 393 -34.04 15.46 1.52
C ASN A 393 -33.56 16.70 0.76
N THR A 394 -34.50 17.54 0.33
CA THR A 394 -34.22 18.75 -0.47
C THR A 394 -33.25 19.72 0.22
N ASN A 395 -33.25 19.77 1.55
CA ASN A 395 -32.37 20.63 2.36
C ASN A 395 -30.96 20.05 2.54
N LEU A 396 -30.72 18.79 2.19
CA LEU A 396 -29.39 18.17 2.28
C LEU A 396 -28.78 17.96 0.90
N LYS A 397 -29.61 17.57 -0.07
CA LYS A 397 -29.20 17.30 -1.46
C LYS A 397 -28.40 18.43 -2.09
N PHE A 398 -28.74 19.70 -1.82
CA PHE A 398 -28.06 20.85 -2.42
C PHE A 398 -26.58 20.99 -2.01
N ASN A 399 -26.13 20.25 -1.00
CA ASN A 399 -24.74 20.26 -0.57
C ASN A 399 -23.83 19.35 -1.41
N TYR A 400 -24.37 18.53 -2.31
CA TYR A 400 -23.61 17.51 -3.02
C TYR A 400 -23.74 17.63 -4.54
N GLY A 401 -22.71 17.14 -5.24
CA GLY A 401 -22.83 16.77 -6.65
C GLY A 401 -23.58 15.45 -6.83
N THR A 402 -24.32 15.33 -7.93
CA THR A 402 -25.02 14.09 -8.34
C THR A 402 -24.46 13.45 -9.61
N ASP A 403 -23.58 14.17 -10.31
CA ASP A 403 -23.11 13.80 -11.65
C ASP A 403 -21.59 13.55 -11.71
N GLY A 404 -20.88 13.75 -10.59
CA GLY A 404 -19.45 13.52 -10.49
C GLY A 404 -19.05 12.05 -10.62
N LYS A 405 -17.75 11.80 -10.61
CA LYS A 405 -17.16 10.46 -10.77
C LYS A 405 -16.92 9.76 -9.45
N PHE A 406 -16.73 10.51 -8.37
CA PHE A 406 -16.43 9.98 -7.05
C PHE A 406 -17.74 9.69 -6.29
N ILE A 407 -18.09 8.41 -6.22
CA ILE A 407 -19.32 7.97 -5.55
C ILE A 407 -19.17 8.13 -4.04
N ILE A 408 -20.16 8.75 -3.41
CA ILE A 408 -20.27 8.89 -1.97
C ILE A 408 -21.51 8.16 -1.50
N ASP A 409 -21.32 7.30 -0.51
CA ASP A 409 -22.39 6.55 0.14
C ASP A 409 -22.08 6.31 1.62
N ARG A 410 -23.04 5.72 2.32
CA ARG A 410 -22.83 5.09 3.63
C ARG A 410 -22.01 3.82 3.47
N LEU A 411 -21.32 3.43 4.53
CA LEU A 411 -20.68 2.12 4.62
C LEU A 411 -21.75 1.03 4.88
N ASN A 412 -21.52 -0.16 4.32
CA ASN A 412 -22.51 -1.25 4.30
C ASN A 412 -22.62 -2.02 5.63
N PHE A 413 -21.83 -1.66 6.63
CA PHE A 413 -21.88 -2.25 7.97
C PHE A 413 -21.52 -1.25 9.05
N THR A 414 -22.17 -1.34 10.21
CA THR A 414 -21.87 -0.56 11.41
C THR A 414 -22.34 -1.28 12.67
N HIS A 415 -21.76 -0.93 13.82
CA HIS A 415 -22.20 -1.40 15.13
C HIS A 415 -23.38 -0.56 15.65
N LEU A 416 -24.60 -0.82 15.17
CA LEU A 416 -25.78 0.02 15.42
C LEU A 416 -26.03 0.32 16.91
N THR A 417 -26.01 -0.69 17.78
CA THR A 417 -26.21 -0.50 19.23
C THR A 417 -25.19 0.47 19.83
N VAL A 418 -23.93 0.37 19.40
CA VAL A 418 -22.84 1.23 19.86
C VAL A 418 -23.01 2.64 19.29
N VAL A 419 -23.33 2.75 18.00
CA VAL A 419 -23.63 4.03 17.33
C VAL A 419 -24.75 4.78 18.04
N ASP A 420 -25.88 4.13 18.31
CA ASP A 420 -27.05 4.75 18.92
C ASP A 420 -26.74 5.19 20.36
N SER A 421 -26.02 4.36 21.12
CA SER A 421 -25.63 4.66 22.50
C SER A 421 -24.67 5.86 22.60
N ILE A 422 -23.62 5.87 21.78
CA ILE A 422 -22.65 6.98 21.76
C ILE A 422 -23.33 8.27 21.26
N THR A 423 -24.17 8.18 20.24
CA THR A 423 -24.92 9.35 19.72
C THR A 423 -25.83 9.93 20.80
N LYS A 424 -26.57 9.08 21.53
CA LYS A 424 -27.41 9.53 22.64
C LYS A 424 -26.59 10.15 23.77
N ALA A 425 -25.43 9.58 24.10
CA ALA A 425 -24.54 10.14 25.12
C ALA A 425 -24.02 11.54 24.72
N TYR A 426 -23.64 11.75 23.45
CA TYR A 426 -23.29 13.09 22.96
C TYR A 426 -24.45 14.09 23.07
N ILE A 427 -25.69 13.66 22.80
CA ILE A 427 -26.88 14.50 22.96
C ILE A 427 -27.12 14.84 24.44
N GLU A 428 -26.93 13.88 25.36
CA GLU A 428 -27.00 14.11 26.82
C GLU A 428 -25.96 15.13 27.29
N MET A 429 -24.81 15.21 26.61
CA MET A 429 -23.81 16.25 26.85
C MET A 429 -24.21 17.61 26.25
N GLY A 430 -25.25 17.70 25.43
CA GLY A 430 -25.71 18.94 24.80
C GLY A 430 -25.22 19.16 23.36
N LEU A 431 -24.62 18.16 22.71
CA LEU A 431 -24.29 18.25 21.28
C LEU A 431 -25.55 18.05 20.43
N SER A 432 -25.62 18.77 19.32
CA SER A 432 -26.64 18.55 18.29
C SER A 432 -26.36 17.28 17.50
N TYR A 433 -27.41 16.52 17.17
CA TYR A 433 -27.33 15.53 16.11
C TYR A 433 -27.38 16.22 14.75
N LEU A 434 -26.49 15.82 13.85
CA LEU A 434 -26.37 16.33 12.49
C LEU A 434 -26.81 15.24 11.51
N ASP A 435 -27.86 15.51 10.75
CA ASP A 435 -28.32 14.63 9.66
C ASP A 435 -27.24 14.43 8.58
N ASP A 436 -26.36 15.42 8.46
CA ASP A 436 -25.22 15.42 7.57
C ASP A 436 -24.05 16.26 8.10
N LEU A 437 -22.86 15.65 8.19
CA LEU A 437 -21.61 16.30 8.61
C LEU A 437 -21.05 17.28 7.57
N ASN A 438 -21.61 17.28 6.35
CA ASN A 438 -21.34 18.27 5.30
C ASN A 438 -22.44 19.34 5.18
N GLY A 439 -23.31 19.43 6.18
CA GLY A 439 -24.40 20.41 6.26
C GLY A 439 -23.92 21.83 6.57
N HIS A 440 -24.81 22.64 7.12
CA HIS A 440 -24.56 24.06 7.42
C HIS A 440 -23.58 24.28 8.58
N THR A 441 -23.46 23.31 9.48
CA THR A 441 -22.52 23.30 10.61
C THR A 441 -21.90 21.92 10.73
N GLN A 442 -20.68 21.88 11.26
CA GLN A 442 -20.01 20.63 11.61
C GLN A 442 -20.06 20.35 13.11
N MET A 443 -20.40 21.35 13.93
CA MET A 443 -20.44 21.23 15.39
C MET A 443 -21.58 20.31 15.84
N GLY A 444 -21.25 19.12 16.35
CA GLY A 444 -22.22 18.10 16.72
C GLY A 444 -21.75 16.68 16.40
N VAL A 445 -22.68 15.73 16.43
CA VAL A 445 -22.43 14.31 16.10
C VAL A 445 -23.30 13.89 14.93
N GLY A 446 -22.76 13.14 13.96
CA GLY A 446 -23.50 12.71 12.79
C GLY A 446 -22.96 11.43 12.16
N ARG A 447 -23.73 10.84 11.23
CA ARG A 447 -23.34 9.62 10.52
C ARG A 447 -22.31 9.89 9.44
N LEU A 448 -21.39 8.94 9.27
CA LEU A 448 -20.34 9.00 8.26
C LEU A 448 -20.86 8.63 6.86
N ARG A 449 -20.31 9.34 5.88
CA ARG A 449 -20.38 9.04 4.45
C ARG A 449 -18.98 9.15 3.87
N GLY A 450 -18.71 8.35 2.86
CA GLY A 450 -17.37 8.22 2.33
C GLY A 450 -17.34 7.73 0.90
N GLY A 451 -16.13 7.65 0.35
CA GLY A 451 -15.87 7.03 -0.95
C GLY A 451 -16.13 5.53 -0.88
N ASN A 452 -17.39 5.13 -0.92
CA ASN A 452 -17.85 3.75 -0.83
C ASN A 452 -18.94 3.50 -1.87
N TYR A 453 -18.91 2.31 -2.48
CA TYR A 453 -19.96 1.86 -3.38
C TYR A 453 -20.10 0.34 -3.27
N ASN A 454 -21.30 -0.14 -2.89
CA ASN A 454 -21.58 -1.56 -2.68
C ASN A 454 -20.50 -2.25 -1.81
N GLY A 455 -20.20 -1.67 -0.63
CA GLY A 455 -19.24 -2.23 0.32
C GLY A 455 -17.77 -2.24 -0.15
N ARG A 456 -17.44 -1.53 -1.23
CA ARG A 456 -16.09 -1.38 -1.77
C ARG A 456 -15.63 0.08 -1.66
N ARG A 457 -14.35 0.26 -1.40
CA ARG A 457 -13.69 1.57 -1.49
C ARG A 457 -13.80 2.13 -2.90
N VAL A 458 -14.14 3.41 -2.97
CA VAL A 458 -14.00 4.24 -4.17
C VAL A 458 -12.85 5.20 -3.92
N SER A 459 -11.70 4.93 -4.54
CA SER A 459 -10.57 5.87 -4.55
C SER A 459 -10.65 6.81 -5.75
N THR A 460 -9.76 7.80 -5.83
CA THR A 460 -9.66 8.64 -7.02
C THR A 460 -9.15 7.88 -8.24
N ALA A 461 -8.38 6.80 -8.06
CA ALA A 461 -8.02 5.93 -9.18
C ALA A 461 -9.24 5.20 -9.73
N THR A 462 -10.08 4.65 -8.85
CA THR A 462 -11.36 4.02 -9.24
C THR A 462 -12.26 5.00 -9.98
N ALA A 463 -12.44 6.20 -9.42
CA ALA A 463 -13.36 7.20 -10.00
C ALA A 463 -12.82 7.83 -11.29
N PHE A 464 -11.53 8.17 -11.35
CA PHE A 464 -10.97 9.03 -12.40
C PHE A 464 -10.01 8.29 -13.34
N LEU A 465 -9.12 7.42 -12.84
CA LEU A 465 -8.19 6.71 -13.72
C LEU A 465 -8.88 5.56 -14.46
N ASN A 466 -9.70 4.73 -13.78
CA ASN A 466 -10.42 3.64 -14.45
C ASN A 466 -11.38 4.16 -15.52
N THR A 467 -11.93 5.36 -15.35
CA THR A 467 -12.82 5.98 -16.36
C THR A 467 -12.08 6.71 -17.48
N ALA A 468 -10.75 6.90 -17.37
CA ALA A 468 -9.90 7.47 -18.40
C ALA A 468 -8.94 6.45 -19.04
N ARG A 469 -8.93 5.20 -18.58
CA ARG A 469 -7.93 4.18 -18.93
C ARG A 469 -7.80 3.89 -20.43
N ASP A 470 -8.89 4.02 -21.16
CA ASP A 470 -8.98 3.68 -22.60
C ASP A 470 -8.72 4.92 -23.50
N ARG A 471 -8.41 6.08 -22.92
CA ARG A 471 -8.14 7.31 -23.66
C ARG A 471 -6.75 7.27 -24.28
N ARG A 472 -6.68 7.40 -25.61
CA ARG A 472 -5.43 7.30 -26.40
C ARG A 472 -4.39 8.39 -26.13
N ASN A 473 -4.80 9.48 -25.48
CA ASN A 473 -3.93 10.61 -25.14
C ASN A 473 -3.43 10.59 -23.68
N LEU A 474 -3.75 9.54 -22.91
CA LEU A 474 -3.20 9.29 -21.58
C LEU A 474 -2.10 8.23 -21.65
N TYR A 475 -0.90 8.58 -21.20
CA TYR A 475 0.22 7.66 -21.05
C TYR A 475 0.54 7.52 -19.57
N LEU A 476 0.35 6.34 -19.00
CA LEU A 476 0.60 6.04 -17.60
C LEU A 476 1.86 5.17 -17.47
N LEU A 477 2.84 5.62 -16.68
CA LEU A 477 4.00 4.84 -16.27
C LEU A 477 3.87 4.44 -14.81
N LYS A 478 3.79 3.13 -14.55
CA LYS A 478 3.74 2.56 -13.19
C LYS A 478 5.13 2.17 -12.72
N ASN A 479 5.30 2.01 -11.41
CA ASN A 479 6.57 1.62 -10.78
C ASN A 479 7.76 2.48 -11.27
N THR A 480 7.49 3.75 -11.54
CA THR A 480 8.42 4.70 -12.14
C THR A 480 8.61 5.87 -11.20
N PHE A 481 9.82 6.03 -10.68
CA PHE A 481 10.15 7.03 -9.67
C PHE A 481 10.68 8.30 -10.33
N ALA A 482 10.08 9.46 -10.07
CA ALA A 482 10.60 10.73 -10.57
C ALA A 482 11.78 11.20 -9.73
N ASP A 483 12.98 11.23 -10.32
CA ASP A 483 14.22 11.53 -9.61
C ASP A 483 14.45 13.03 -9.49
N ARG A 484 14.31 13.78 -10.60
CA ARG A 484 14.56 15.24 -10.66
C ARG A 484 13.74 15.92 -11.75
N ILE A 485 13.52 17.22 -11.61
CA ILE A 485 12.96 18.09 -12.65
C ILE A 485 14.09 18.57 -13.56
N VAL A 486 13.84 18.58 -14.87
CA VAL A 486 14.77 19.07 -15.89
C VAL A 486 14.44 20.52 -16.23
N PHE A 487 15.46 21.37 -16.28
CA PHE A 487 15.32 22.79 -16.53
C PHE A 487 16.07 23.25 -17.77
N ASN A 488 15.52 24.28 -18.41
CA ASN A 488 16.26 25.21 -19.26
C ASN A 488 16.16 26.59 -18.59
N ASP A 489 17.29 27.08 -18.06
CA ASP A 489 17.33 28.20 -17.10
C ASP A 489 16.33 28.02 -15.94
N LEU A 490 15.38 28.94 -15.77
CA LEU A 490 14.30 28.90 -14.78
C LEU A 490 12.96 28.43 -15.38
N LYS A 491 13.00 27.62 -16.45
CA LYS A 491 11.82 26.96 -17.01
C LYS A 491 11.93 25.44 -16.82
N ALA A 492 10.96 24.84 -16.14
CA ALA A 492 10.83 23.39 -16.10
C ALA A 492 10.39 22.89 -17.48
N ILE A 493 11.15 21.95 -18.05
CA ILE A 493 10.93 21.41 -19.40
C ILE A 493 10.72 19.90 -19.40
N GLY A 494 10.82 19.22 -18.26
CA GLY A 494 10.72 17.77 -18.19
C GLY A 494 11.05 17.19 -16.83
N ILE A 495 11.14 15.87 -16.77
CA ILE A 495 11.56 15.10 -15.59
C ILE A 495 12.53 13.98 -15.98
N ASN A 496 13.46 13.69 -15.08
CA ASN A 496 14.23 12.46 -15.08
C ASN A 496 13.52 11.45 -14.18
N VAL A 497 13.47 10.19 -14.63
CA VAL A 497 12.83 9.10 -13.90
C VAL A 497 13.71 7.86 -13.87
N THR A 498 13.51 7.04 -12.84
CA THR A 498 13.97 5.65 -12.79
C THR A 498 12.78 4.75 -13.10
N LEU A 499 12.90 3.96 -14.17
CA LEU A 499 11.90 2.98 -14.60
C LEU A 499 11.94 1.72 -13.74
N SER A 500 10.92 0.88 -13.85
CA SER A 500 10.77 -0.39 -13.11
C SER A 500 11.94 -1.36 -13.30
N ASN A 501 12.63 -1.29 -14.44
CA ASN A 501 13.82 -2.10 -14.76
C ASN A 501 15.14 -1.50 -14.24
N GLY A 502 15.08 -0.42 -13.44
CA GLY A 502 16.23 0.28 -12.89
C GLY A 502 16.94 1.24 -13.85
N LYS A 503 16.54 1.30 -15.13
CA LYS A 503 17.10 2.26 -16.10
C LYS A 503 16.56 3.67 -15.85
N THR A 504 17.37 4.67 -16.15
CA THR A 504 16.95 6.06 -16.15
C THR A 504 16.41 6.46 -17.52
N ALA A 505 15.39 7.33 -17.54
CA ALA A 505 14.85 7.96 -18.74
C ALA A 505 14.50 9.41 -18.47
N THR A 506 14.43 10.21 -19.52
CA THR A 506 14.04 11.63 -19.47
C THR A 506 12.80 11.84 -20.34
N TYR A 507 11.80 12.56 -19.82
CA TYR A 507 10.61 12.94 -20.57
C TYR A 507 10.41 14.43 -20.53
N TYR A 508 9.97 15.02 -21.66
CA TYR A 508 9.84 16.46 -21.82
C TYR A 508 8.38 16.92 -21.88
N ALA A 509 8.14 18.13 -21.38
CA ALA A 509 6.85 18.81 -21.40
C ALA A 509 6.94 20.08 -22.25
N SER A 510 6.07 20.23 -23.26
CA SER A 510 5.99 21.45 -24.06
C SER A 510 5.27 22.59 -23.33
N LYS A 511 4.35 22.27 -22.41
CA LYS A 511 3.59 23.24 -21.61
C LYS A 511 4.07 23.25 -20.15
N GLU A 512 3.58 22.31 -19.31
CA GLU A 512 3.91 22.30 -17.87
C GLU A 512 4.28 20.91 -17.34
N VAL A 513 5.18 20.92 -16.36
CA VAL A 513 5.34 19.82 -15.38
C VAL A 513 4.47 20.14 -14.16
N ILE A 514 3.67 19.19 -13.73
CA ILE A 514 2.72 19.32 -12.61
C ILE A 514 3.07 18.29 -11.54
N LEU A 515 3.42 18.75 -10.34
CA LEU A 515 3.75 17.87 -9.22
C LEU A 515 2.50 17.58 -8.38
N SER A 516 2.22 16.29 -8.19
CA SER A 516 1.13 15.75 -7.39
C SER A 516 1.61 14.58 -6.51
N ALA A 517 2.87 14.64 -6.06
CA ALA A 517 3.53 13.60 -5.29
C ALA A 517 3.16 13.63 -3.78
N GLY A 518 2.35 14.61 -3.37
CA GLY A 518 1.83 14.76 -2.01
C GLY A 518 2.79 15.50 -1.08
N SER A 519 2.28 15.84 0.10
CA SER A 519 2.95 16.72 1.08
C SER A 519 4.31 16.24 1.58
N VAL A 520 4.70 14.99 1.33
CA VAL A 520 6.02 14.45 1.67
C VAL A 520 6.97 14.48 0.48
N ASN A 521 6.56 13.93 -0.67
CA ASN A 521 7.49 13.74 -1.79
C ASN A 521 7.59 14.95 -2.71
N THR A 522 6.56 15.78 -2.82
CA THR A 522 6.61 17.02 -3.59
C THR A 522 7.72 17.97 -3.11
N PRO A 523 7.84 18.32 -1.81
CA PRO A 523 8.94 19.18 -1.35
C PRO A 523 10.31 18.51 -1.52
N VAL A 524 10.42 17.19 -1.37
CA VAL A 524 11.67 16.45 -1.65
C VAL A 524 12.08 16.61 -3.10
N LEU A 525 11.16 16.38 -4.04
CA LEU A 525 11.41 16.50 -5.48
C LEU A 525 11.80 17.91 -5.88
N LEU A 526 11.17 18.94 -5.30
CA LEU A 526 11.56 20.34 -5.51
C LEU A 526 12.99 20.61 -4.99
N MET A 527 13.29 20.19 -3.76
CA MET A 527 14.58 20.44 -3.13
C MET A 527 15.73 19.74 -3.87
N VAL A 528 15.61 18.45 -4.21
CA VAL A 528 16.67 17.74 -4.99
C VAL A 528 16.84 18.31 -6.40
N SER A 529 15.86 19.08 -6.88
CA SER A 529 15.88 19.76 -8.18
C SER A 529 16.40 21.21 -8.10
N GLY A 530 16.85 21.65 -6.92
CA GLY A 530 17.42 22.99 -6.71
C GLY A 530 16.43 24.09 -6.32
N ILE A 531 15.20 23.74 -5.96
CA ILE A 531 14.17 24.68 -5.49
C ILE A 531 13.89 24.43 -4.01
N GLY A 532 14.31 25.33 -3.14
CA GLY A 532 14.19 25.14 -1.70
C GLY A 532 15.09 26.05 -0.88
N PRO A 533 15.22 25.80 0.43
CA PRO A 533 15.95 26.69 1.32
C PRO A 533 17.44 26.66 0.99
N GLN A 534 17.99 27.79 0.55
CA GLN A 534 19.35 27.86 -0.02
C GLN A 534 20.41 27.16 0.85
N THR A 535 20.47 27.49 2.14
CA THR A 535 21.46 26.92 3.07
C THR A 535 21.33 25.40 3.18
N HIS A 536 20.10 24.87 3.18
CA HIS A 536 19.83 23.44 3.29
C HIS A 536 20.18 22.69 2.00
N LEU A 537 20.04 23.33 0.84
CA LEU A 537 20.43 22.74 -0.44
C LEU A 537 21.95 22.69 -0.60
N GLU A 538 22.65 23.76 -0.18
CA GLU A 538 24.11 23.84 -0.18
C GLU A 538 24.74 22.77 0.72
N GLU A 539 24.10 22.40 1.84
CA GLU A 539 24.54 21.28 2.73
C GLU A 539 24.64 19.92 2.01
N PHE A 540 23.93 19.74 0.89
CA PHE A 540 23.88 18.48 0.14
C PHE A 540 24.49 18.60 -1.27
N ASP A 541 25.28 19.65 -1.51
CA ASP A 541 25.90 19.95 -2.80
C ASP A 541 24.88 20.04 -3.95
N ILE A 542 23.70 20.62 -3.68
CA ILE A 542 22.65 20.84 -4.68
C ILE A 542 22.73 22.29 -5.17
N ASP A 543 22.87 22.46 -6.50
CA ASP A 543 22.81 23.76 -7.16
C ASP A 543 21.47 24.48 -6.88
N VAL A 544 21.55 25.67 -6.28
CA VAL A 544 20.38 26.45 -5.88
C VAL A 544 19.88 27.26 -7.07
N LYS A 545 18.72 26.87 -7.60
CA LYS A 545 18.03 27.58 -8.69
C LYS A 545 17.14 28.69 -8.16
N VAL A 546 16.35 28.38 -7.13
CA VAL A 546 15.46 29.34 -6.49
C VAL A 546 15.42 29.08 -4.99
N ASN A 547 15.71 30.11 -4.21
CA ASN A 547 15.62 30.08 -2.75
C ASN A 547 14.15 30.29 -2.32
N LEU A 548 13.48 29.22 -1.89
CA LEU A 548 12.09 29.23 -1.43
C LEU A 548 11.94 28.42 -0.15
N PRO A 549 10.94 28.70 0.71
CA PRO A 549 10.70 27.98 1.97
C PRO A 549 10.03 26.61 1.74
N VAL A 550 10.51 25.84 0.77
CA VAL A 550 10.03 24.47 0.50
C VAL A 550 10.29 23.59 1.71
N GLY A 551 9.30 22.78 2.08
CA GLY A 551 9.36 21.85 3.21
C GLY A 551 8.90 22.46 4.54
N TYR A 552 8.78 23.78 4.66
CA TYR A 552 8.26 24.45 5.86
C TYR A 552 6.74 24.45 5.92
N ASN A 553 6.16 24.95 7.03
CA ASN A 553 4.70 25.06 7.24
C ASN A 553 3.96 23.70 7.22
N LEU A 554 4.66 22.60 7.52
CA LEU A 554 4.02 21.29 7.66
C LEU A 554 2.99 21.35 8.79
N GLN A 555 1.75 21.01 8.46
CA GLN A 555 0.65 20.88 9.41
C GLN A 555 0.04 19.50 9.27
N ASP A 556 -0.46 18.95 10.36
CA ASP A 556 -1.19 17.69 10.37
C ASP A 556 -2.09 17.66 11.62
N HIS A 557 -3.18 16.89 11.57
CA HIS A 557 -4.01 16.68 12.76
C HIS A 557 -3.28 15.73 13.71
N VAL A 558 -2.91 16.24 14.88
CA VAL A 558 -2.45 15.40 15.99
C VAL A 558 -3.63 14.80 16.71
N ARG A 559 -3.51 13.53 17.10
CA ARG A 559 -4.59 12.69 17.64
C ARG A 559 -4.12 11.91 18.85
N ILE A 560 -4.94 11.86 19.89
CA ILE A 560 -4.68 11.07 21.10
C ILE A 560 -5.79 10.01 21.29
N PRO A 561 -5.42 8.73 21.50
CA PRO A 561 -6.37 7.65 21.79
C PRO A 561 -6.82 7.69 23.26
N ILE A 562 -8.13 7.67 23.48
CA ILE A 562 -8.76 7.66 24.80
C ILE A 562 -9.56 6.36 24.96
N PRO A 563 -9.04 5.36 25.70
CA PRO A 563 -9.73 4.08 25.86
C PRO A 563 -10.89 4.16 26.85
N ILE A 564 -12.05 3.68 26.43
CA ILE A 564 -13.25 3.54 27.26
C ILE A 564 -13.72 2.08 27.17
N THR A 565 -13.86 1.41 28.31
CA THR A 565 -14.48 0.07 28.36
C THR A 565 -15.97 0.19 28.61
N LEU A 566 -16.76 -0.75 28.10
CA LEU A 566 -18.22 -0.78 28.25
C LEU A 566 -18.74 -2.22 28.26
N ASN A 567 -20.05 -2.37 28.44
CA ASN A 567 -20.75 -3.65 28.42
C ASN A 567 -22.12 -3.52 27.75
N THR A 568 -22.21 -3.93 26.49
CA THR A 568 -23.46 -4.11 25.72
C THR A 568 -23.94 -5.55 25.71
N GLY A 569 -23.18 -6.48 26.32
CA GLY A 569 -23.41 -7.93 26.25
C GLY A 569 -22.75 -8.60 25.04
N ALA A 570 -21.86 -7.92 24.31
CA ALA A 570 -21.15 -8.54 23.19
C ALA A 570 -20.17 -9.63 23.69
N VAL A 571 -20.00 -10.66 22.88
CA VAL A 571 -19.10 -11.79 23.16
C VAL A 571 -17.94 -11.85 22.15
N PRO A 572 -16.80 -12.46 22.51
CA PRO A 572 -15.69 -12.70 21.58
C PRO A 572 -16.15 -13.39 20.29
N LYS A 573 -15.52 -13.07 19.16
CA LYS A 573 -15.81 -13.69 17.86
C LYS A 573 -14.86 -14.86 17.61
N SER A 574 -15.43 -16.01 17.25
CA SER A 574 -14.66 -17.20 16.88
C SER A 574 -14.04 -17.05 15.48
N VAL A 575 -13.09 -17.92 15.14
CA VAL A 575 -12.54 -17.99 13.79
C VAL A 575 -13.63 -18.30 12.74
N ASP A 576 -14.56 -19.20 13.09
CA ASP A 576 -15.73 -19.54 12.24
C ASP A 576 -16.61 -18.31 11.92
N TYR A 577 -16.78 -17.38 12.87
CA TYR A 577 -17.49 -16.13 12.59
C TYR A 577 -16.82 -15.34 11.47
N TRP A 578 -15.49 -15.23 11.49
CA TRP A 578 -14.74 -14.47 10.49
C TRP A 578 -14.73 -15.14 9.11
N TYR A 579 -14.73 -16.48 9.05
CA TYR A 579 -14.92 -17.20 7.78
C TYR A 579 -16.32 -16.97 7.20
N LYS A 580 -17.37 -17.00 8.03
CA LYS A 580 -18.73 -16.68 7.60
C LYS A 580 -18.88 -15.22 7.18
N ALA A 581 -18.22 -14.29 7.87
CA ALA A 581 -18.18 -12.89 7.49
C ALA A 581 -17.49 -12.68 6.13
N ALA A 582 -16.42 -13.43 5.85
CA ALA A 582 -15.70 -13.34 4.57
C ALA A 582 -16.55 -13.90 3.44
N ALA A 583 -17.16 -15.07 3.64
CA ALA A 583 -18.10 -15.65 2.69
C ALA A 583 -19.28 -14.70 2.41
N ARG A 584 -19.85 -14.08 3.45
CA ARG A 584 -20.91 -13.08 3.28
C ARG A 584 -20.43 -11.89 2.43
N TYR A 585 -19.28 -11.32 2.76
CA TYR A 585 -18.73 -10.19 2.00
C TYR A 585 -18.51 -10.54 0.53
N LEU A 586 -18.04 -11.74 0.21
CA LEU A 586 -17.91 -12.18 -1.18
C LEU A 586 -19.27 -12.24 -1.89
N LEU A 587 -20.32 -12.74 -1.22
CA LEU A 587 -21.65 -12.91 -1.81
C LEU A 587 -22.41 -11.60 -2.02
N ASP A 588 -22.37 -10.68 -1.06
CA ASP A 588 -23.24 -9.49 -1.07
C ASP A 588 -22.55 -8.16 -0.67
N GLN A 589 -21.23 -8.18 -0.46
CA GLN A 589 -20.43 -7.04 0.03
C GLN A 589 -20.97 -6.38 1.30
N ASN A 590 -21.59 -7.15 2.20
CA ASN A 590 -22.03 -6.70 3.52
C ASN A 590 -21.27 -7.38 4.66
N GLY A 591 -21.50 -6.87 5.88
CA GLY A 591 -20.90 -7.39 7.10
C GLY A 591 -19.59 -6.71 7.47
N PRO A 592 -18.85 -7.23 8.47
CA PRO A 592 -17.71 -6.56 9.08
C PRO A 592 -16.60 -6.12 8.13
N TYR A 593 -16.41 -6.79 6.99
CA TYR A 593 -15.41 -6.40 5.99
C TYR A 593 -15.79 -5.15 5.17
N ALA A 594 -17.06 -4.75 5.20
CA ALA A 594 -17.61 -3.62 4.46
C ALA A 594 -17.65 -2.31 5.27
N THR A 595 -16.96 -2.26 6.41
CA THR A 595 -16.63 -1.04 7.15
C THR A 595 -15.12 -0.92 7.33
N ASN A 596 -14.62 0.24 7.77
CA ASN A 596 -13.20 0.45 8.00
C ASN A 596 -12.87 0.44 9.50
N TYR A 597 -11.78 -0.24 9.89
CA TYR A 597 -11.28 -0.30 11.27
C TYR A 597 -12.32 -0.68 12.35
N ASP A 598 -13.33 -1.49 12.02
CA ASP A 598 -14.49 -1.74 12.88
C ASP A 598 -15.09 -0.45 13.50
N GLN A 599 -15.07 0.65 12.74
CA GLN A 599 -15.55 1.96 13.16
C GLN A 599 -17.08 1.95 13.34
N PRO A 600 -17.60 2.42 14.50
CA PRO A 600 -18.96 2.91 14.57
C PRO A 600 -19.07 4.10 13.62
N ASN A 601 -19.93 4.01 12.59
CA ASN A 601 -19.99 4.98 11.49
C ASN A 601 -20.61 6.33 11.87
N ILE A 602 -20.08 6.96 12.91
CA ILE A 602 -20.36 8.30 13.40
C ILE A 602 -19.05 9.05 13.59
N ASN A 603 -19.14 10.37 13.61
CA ASN A 603 -18.06 11.26 13.99
C ASN A 603 -18.65 12.46 14.74
N ALA A 604 -17.89 13.02 15.67
CA ALA A 604 -18.29 14.17 16.45
C ALA A 604 -17.26 15.30 16.35
N PHE A 605 -17.75 16.54 16.35
CA PHE A 605 -16.92 17.73 16.41
C PHE A 605 -17.36 18.59 17.59
N ILE A 606 -16.39 19.06 18.37
CA ILE A 606 -16.59 19.79 19.63
C ILE A 606 -15.66 21.00 19.69
N SER A 607 -16.07 22.02 20.42
CA SER A 607 -15.22 23.15 20.83
C SER A 607 -15.42 23.50 22.29
N VAL A 608 -14.38 24.02 22.93
CA VAL A 608 -14.46 24.60 24.28
C VAL A 608 -13.90 26.03 24.28
N PRO A 609 -14.64 27.04 24.76
CA PRO A 609 -16.04 26.98 25.18
C PRO A 609 -16.99 26.66 24.01
N ASP A 610 -18.21 26.26 24.34
CA ASP A 610 -19.28 26.01 23.34
C ASP A 610 -19.60 27.28 22.54
N GLY A 611 -20.14 27.11 21.33
CA GLY A 611 -20.62 28.20 20.48
C GLY A 611 -19.58 28.77 19.49
N LYS A 612 -18.40 28.18 19.36
CA LYS A 612 -17.47 28.52 18.27
C LYS A 612 -18.07 28.15 16.90
N LYS A 613 -17.70 28.91 15.87
CA LYS A 613 -18.12 28.64 14.48
C LYS A 613 -17.41 27.45 13.84
N ILE A 614 -16.21 27.14 14.33
CA ILE A 614 -15.31 26.11 13.80
C ILE A 614 -14.91 25.22 14.98
N PRO A 615 -14.86 23.89 14.80
CA PRO A 615 -14.54 22.98 15.89
C PRO A 615 -13.07 23.03 16.29
N ASP A 616 -12.81 22.78 17.57
CA ASP A 616 -11.44 22.62 18.09
C ASP A 616 -10.95 21.18 17.86
N VAL A 617 -11.84 20.20 18.05
CA VAL A 617 -11.51 18.78 17.94
C VAL A 617 -12.52 17.98 17.11
N GLN A 618 -12.00 16.97 16.44
CA GLN A 618 -12.73 15.90 15.77
C GLN A 618 -12.54 14.60 16.54
N ILE A 619 -13.60 13.84 16.76
CA ILE A 619 -13.58 12.54 17.44
C ILE A 619 -14.03 11.45 16.47
N ASP A 620 -13.12 10.52 16.16
CA ASP A 620 -13.45 9.22 15.57
C ASP A 620 -13.44 8.13 16.64
N HIS A 621 -14.12 7.04 16.34
CA HIS A 621 -14.29 5.92 17.25
C HIS A 621 -13.84 4.63 16.58
N ASN A 622 -13.14 3.77 17.31
CA ASN A 622 -12.95 2.38 16.93
C ASN A 622 -13.51 1.48 18.02
N TYR A 623 -14.33 0.51 17.64
CA TYR A 623 -14.99 -0.40 18.56
C TYR A 623 -14.36 -1.79 18.48
N PHE A 624 -14.19 -2.41 19.65
CA PHE A 624 -13.59 -3.72 19.79
C PHE A 624 -14.47 -4.58 20.67
N VAL A 625 -14.87 -5.73 20.12
CA VAL A 625 -15.46 -6.83 20.88
C VAL A 625 -14.47 -7.38 21.91
N PRO A 626 -14.92 -8.06 22.99
CA PRO A 626 -14.00 -8.60 23.98
C PRO A 626 -13.03 -9.62 23.39
N ASN A 627 -11.82 -9.66 23.96
CA ASN A 627 -10.77 -10.63 23.64
C ASN A 627 -10.39 -10.70 22.15
N THR A 628 -10.33 -9.56 21.45
CA THR A 628 -9.88 -9.53 20.05
C THR A 628 -8.39 -9.24 19.95
N SER A 629 -7.68 -10.01 19.11
CA SER A 629 -6.27 -9.76 18.80
C SER A 629 -6.05 -8.46 18.03
N TYR A 630 -7.12 -7.92 17.42
CA TYR A 630 -7.06 -6.72 16.60
C TYR A 630 -6.66 -5.46 17.38
N VAL A 631 -7.02 -5.37 18.67
CA VAL A 631 -6.60 -4.26 19.54
C VAL A 631 -5.07 -4.18 19.62
N TYR A 632 -4.41 -5.33 19.79
CA TYR A 632 -2.97 -5.38 19.91
C TYR A 632 -2.28 -5.04 18.58
N SER A 633 -2.75 -5.61 17.47
CA SER A 633 -2.16 -5.33 16.16
C SER A 633 -2.39 -3.90 15.72
N MET A 634 -3.57 -3.29 15.96
CA MET A 634 -3.78 -1.87 15.70
C MET A 634 -2.82 -1.00 16.50
N CYS A 635 -2.68 -1.24 17.81
CA CYS A 635 -1.76 -0.48 18.64
C CYS A 635 -0.31 -0.57 18.16
N ARG A 636 0.14 -1.77 17.78
CA ARG A 636 1.52 -2.02 17.34
C ARG A 636 1.78 -1.52 15.92
N ASP A 637 0.95 -1.91 14.97
CA ASP A 637 1.25 -1.77 13.54
C ASP A 637 0.75 -0.44 12.98
N ILE A 638 -0.37 0.06 13.50
CA ILE A 638 -0.97 1.32 13.02
C ILE A 638 -0.50 2.48 13.91
N MET A 639 -0.65 2.36 15.22
CA MET A 639 -0.29 3.45 16.16
C MET A 639 1.20 3.48 16.50
N SER A 640 1.94 2.41 16.20
CA SER A 640 3.40 2.28 16.45
C SER A 640 3.81 2.51 17.90
N PHE A 641 2.93 2.14 18.84
CA PHE A 641 3.23 2.21 20.27
C PHE A 641 4.09 1.03 20.74
N THR A 642 4.79 1.24 21.85
CA THR A 642 5.59 0.20 22.50
C THR A 642 4.73 -0.99 22.95
N LYS A 643 5.36 -2.17 23.03
CA LYS A 643 4.69 -3.41 23.44
C LYS A 643 4.00 -3.27 24.80
N ASP A 644 4.57 -2.52 25.72
CA ASP A 644 4.02 -2.35 27.07
C ASP A 644 2.73 -1.54 27.07
N ILE A 645 2.65 -0.48 26.25
CA ILE A 645 1.40 0.26 26.04
C ILE A 645 0.36 -0.65 25.35
N CYS A 646 0.76 -1.40 24.32
CA CYS A 646 -0.19 -2.25 23.60
C CYS A 646 -0.74 -3.41 24.45
N LYS A 647 0.05 -3.98 25.36
CA LYS A 647 -0.44 -4.96 26.34
C LYS A 647 -1.50 -4.38 27.26
N GLN A 648 -1.42 -3.10 27.63
CA GLN A 648 -2.44 -2.45 28.45
C GLN A 648 -3.77 -2.35 27.71
N PHE A 649 -3.77 -1.92 26.43
CA PHE A 649 -4.99 -1.92 25.61
C PHE A 649 -5.61 -3.32 25.49
N SER A 650 -4.80 -4.35 25.23
CA SER A 650 -5.30 -5.74 25.21
C SER A 650 -5.87 -6.18 26.55
N LYS A 651 -5.24 -5.79 27.67
CA LYS A 651 -5.72 -6.13 29.01
C LYS A 651 -7.08 -5.49 29.32
N MET A 652 -7.29 -4.24 28.88
CA MET A 652 -8.58 -3.54 29.02
C MET A 652 -9.69 -4.24 28.23
N ASN A 653 -9.36 -4.81 27.06
CA ASN A 653 -10.31 -5.49 26.18
C ASN A 653 -10.51 -6.99 26.48
N GLU A 654 -9.76 -7.58 27.41
CA GLU A 654 -9.78 -9.05 27.66
C GLU A 654 -11.18 -9.58 28.00
N ASN A 655 -11.88 -8.91 28.91
CA ASN A 655 -13.21 -9.34 29.40
C ASN A 655 -14.29 -8.28 29.15
N ARG A 656 -13.97 -7.21 28.40
CA ARG A 656 -14.87 -6.09 28.16
C ARG A 656 -14.76 -5.61 26.72
N GLU A 657 -15.87 -5.06 26.23
CA GLU A 657 -15.82 -4.26 25.02
C GLU A 657 -14.99 -3.00 25.26
N MET A 658 -14.37 -2.51 24.21
CA MET A 658 -13.60 -1.28 24.26
C MET A 658 -13.97 -0.38 23.09
N ILE A 659 -14.14 0.91 23.35
CA ILE A 659 -14.16 1.94 22.33
C ILE A 659 -12.95 2.83 22.56
N ILE A 660 -12.17 3.08 21.52
CA ILE A 660 -11.12 4.10 21.55
C ILE A 660 -11.69 5.35 20.91
N PHE A 661 -11.78 6.42 21.70
CA PHE A 661 -12.12 7.75 21.24
C PHE A 661 -10.83 8.41 20.79
N PHE A 662 -10.68 8.65 19.49
CA PHE A 662 -9.52 9.31 18.95
C PHE A 662 -9.78 10.80 18.79
N VAL A 663 -9.32 11.57 19.77
CA VAL A 663 -9.51 13.03 19.82
C VAL A 663 -8.40 13.71 19.03
N SER A 664 -8.75 14.35 17.92
CA SER A 664 -7.83 15.01 17.00
C SER A 664 -7.98 16.52 17.06
N LEU A 665 -6.89 17.28 17.15
CA LEU A 665 -6.93 18.74 16.98
C LEU A 665 -7.21 19.10 15.53
N CYS A 666 -8.27 19.86 15.28
CA CYS A 666 -8.70 20.27 13.94
C CYS A 666 -7.79 21.33 13.33
N ARG A 667 -7.30 22.29 14.12
CA ARG A 667 -6.54 23.45 13.61
C ARG A 667 -5.33 23.77 14.48
N PRO A 668 -4.33 22.87 14.51
CA PRO A 668 -3.12 23.10 15.31
C PRO A 668 -2.35 24.33 14.83
N VAL A 669 -1.78 25.05 15.80
CA VAL A 669 -0.89 26.22 15.62
C VAL A 669 0.54 25.77 15.35
N SER A 670 0.96 24.63 15.90
CA SER A 670 2.29 24.07 15.67
C SER A 670 2.59 23.89 14.17
N ARG A 671 3.85 24.12 13.79
CA ARG A 671 4.35 23.96 12.42
C ARG A 671 5.60 23.10 12.40
N GLY A 672 5.54 22.03 11.62
CA GLY A 672 6.66 21.16 11.35
C GLY A 672 7.44 21.54 10.09
N GLN A 673 8.31 20.64 9.66
CA GLN A 673 9.03 20.74 8.39
C GLN A 673 9.45 19.38 7.84
N ILE A 674 9.66 19.33 6.52
CA ILE A 674 10.26 18.20 5.80
C ILE A 674 11.59 18.66 5.21
N LEU A 675 12.66 17.95 5.55
CA LEU A 675 14.01 18.23 5.08
C LEU A 675 14.58 17.03 4.33
N LEU A 676 15.47 17.31 3.37
CA LEU A 676 16.26 16.25 2.75
C LEU A 676 17.11 15.52 3.80
N ARG A 677 17.24 14.20 3.61
CA ARG A 677 18.22 13.39 4.35
C ARG A 677 19.56 13.33 3.62
N SER A 678 19.51 13.31 2.29
CA SER A 678 20.63 13.27 1.35
C SER A 678 20.19 13.90 0.03
N ASN A 679 21.11 13.97 -0.94
CA ASN A 679 20.79 14.37 -2.32
C ASN A 679 20.20 13.24 -3.19
N ASN A 680 20.01 12.03 -2.61
CA ASN A 680 19.33 10.92 -3.26
C ASN A 680 17.81 11.01 -2.97
N PRO A 681 16.96 11.25 -3.98
CA PRO A 681 15.53 11.43 -3.77
C PRO A 681 14.80 10.18 -3.26
N LYS A 682 15.41 8.99 -3.36
CA LYS A 682 14.85 7.73 -2.86
C LYS A 682 15.05 7.53 -1.36
N ASP A 683 15.96 8.28 -0.75
CA ASP A 683 16.15 8.23 0.70
C ASP A 683 14.96 8.90 1.39
N TYR A 684 14.43 8.24 2.42
CA TYR A 684 13.31 8.81 3.17
C TYR A 684 13.70 10.15 3.81
N PRO A 685 12.89 11.20 3.65
CA PRO A 685 13.22 12.51 4.18
C PRO A 685 13.23 12.53 5.71
N LYS A 686 13.75 13.61 6.28
CA LYS A 686 13.59 13.91 7.71
C LYS A 686 12.25 14.61 7.88
N ILE A 687 11.35 14.03 8.66
CA ILE A 687 10.01 14.58 8.92
C ILE A 687 9.96 15.05 10.37
N TYR A 688 9.87 16.35 10.59
CA TYR A 688 9.71 16.94 11.91
C TYR A 688 8.28 17.43 12.05
N SER A 689 7.40 16.66 12.69
CA SER A 689 5.99 17.05 12.84
C SER A 689 5.78 18.22 13.82
N LYS A 690 6.62 18.30 14.87
CA LYS A 690 6.55 19.31 15.94
C LYS A 690 5.15 19.41 16.57
N TYR A 691 4.50 18.28 16.81
CA TYR A 691 3.20 18.27 17.48
C TYR A 691 3.30 18.88 18.88
N PHE A 692 2.29 19.65 19.31
CA PHE A 692 2.26 20.30 20.63
C PHE A 692 3.52 21.11 20.96
N ASN A 693 4.17 21.67 19.93
CA ASN A 693 5.30 22.57 20.10
C ASN A 693 4.83 23.99 20.50
N ASP A 694 3.62 24.38 20.08
CA ASP A 694 2.93 25.56 20.59
C ASP A 694 2.03 25.20 21.76
N ASP A 695 2.10 25.96 22.86
CA ASP A 695 1.33 25.70 24.08
C ASP A 695 -0.19 25.85 23.86
N GLN A 696 -0.63 26.64 22.87
CA GLN A 696 -2.06 26.80 22.56
C GLN A 696 -2.69 25.48 22.09
N ASP A 697 -1.93 24.64 21.39
CA ASP A 697 -2.40 23.32 20.97
C ASP A 697 -2.68 22.45 22.19
N MET A 698 -1.76 22.47 23.16
CA MET A 698 -1.90 21.68 24.39
C MET A 698 -3.08 22.18 25.24
N VAL A 699 -3.19 23.50 25.44
CA VAL A 699 -4.30 24.10 26.19
C VAL A 699 -5.65 23.77 25.54
N THR A 700 -5.73 23.85 24.22
CA THR A 700 -6.95 23.53 23.47
C THR A 700 -7.29 22.05 23.59
N PHE A 701 -6.29 21.18 23.43
CA PHE A 701 -6.47 19.74 23.56
C PHE A 701 -6.96 19.34 24.96
N VAL A 702 -6.29 19.81 26.03
CA VAL A 702 -6.62 19.44 27.42
C VAL A 702 -8.04 19.87 27.80
N LYS A 703 -8.47 21.07 27.39
CA LYS A 703 -9.85 21.52 27.61
C LYS A 703 -10.86 20.62 26.92
N ASN A 704 -10.60 20.29 25.65
CA ASN A 704 -11.52 19.49 24.85
C ASN A 704 -11.51 18.00 25.24
N VAL A 705 -10.37 17.40 25.61
CA VAL A 705 -10.32 16.00 26.05
C VAL A 705 -11.09 15.80 27.35
N LYS A 706 -11.00 16.75 28.30
CA LYS A 706 -11.81 16.71 29.53
C LYS A 706 -13.29 16.73 29.21
N ARG A 707 -13.69 17.66 28.33
CA ARG A 707 -15.07 17.75 27.84
C ARG A 707 -15.52 16.45 27.16
N VAL A 708 -14.70 15.85 26.30
CA VAL A 708 -15.00 14.55 25.66
C VAL A 708 -15.13 13.44 26.69
N THR A 709 -14.28 13.40 27.72
CA THR A 709 -14.30 12.33 28.72
C THR A 709 -15.49 12.37 29.66
N GLU A 710 -16.17 13.51 29.81
CA GLU A 710 -17.45 13.61 30.52
C GLU A 710 -18.53 12.70 29.90
N ILE A 711 -18.33 12.19 28.68
CA ILE A 711 -19.27 11.24 28.05
C ILE A 711 -19.52 10.00 28.91
N VAL A 712 -18.54 9.55 29.70
CA VAL A 712 -18.73 8.39 30.59
C VAL A 712 -19.67 8.69 31.76
N ASP A 713 -19.90 9.98 32.07
CA ASP A 713 -20.78 10.42 33.15
C ASP A 713 -22.24 10.56 32.73
N THR A 714 -22.55 10.42 31.44
CA THR A 714 -23.92 10.50 30.96
C THR A 714 -24.74 9.28 31.39
N GLU A 715 -26.06 9.42 31.45
CA GLU A 715 -26.95 8.34 31.88
C GLU A 715 -26.83 7.11 30.98
N THR A 716 -26.75 7.33 29.66
CA THR A 716 -26.61 6.24 28.69
C THR A 716 -25.30 5.47 28.89
N MET A 717 -24.17 6.14 29.06
CA MET A 717 -22.88 5.46 29.22
C MET A 717 -22.75 4.79 30.59
N LYS A 718 -23.31 5.38 31.66
CA LYS A 718 -23.42 4.73 32.97
C LYS A 718 -24.24 3.45 32.91
N GLY A 719 -25.34 3.44 32.13
CA GLY A 719 -26.15 2.24 31.88
C GLY A 719 -25.35 1.10 31.21
N LEU A 720 -24.37 1.44 30.38
CA LEU A 720 -23.44 0.49 29.76
C LEU A 720 -22.22 0.17 30.65
N GLN A 721 -22.23 0.62 31.91
CA GLN A 721 -21.12 0.48 32.85
C GLN A 721 -19.80 1.05 32.27
N ALA A 722 -19.91 2.10 31.46
CA ALA A 722 -18.77 2.66 30.75
C ALA A 722 -17.73 3.18 31.74
N LYS A 723 -16.45 2.94 31.45
CA LYS A 723 -15.34 3.36 32.29
C LYS A 723 -14.22 3.94 31.45
N LEU A 724 -13.80 5.15 31.80
CA LEU A 724 -12.57 5.72 31.28
C LEU A 724 -11.37 4.97 31.86
N GLU A 725 -10.51 4.42 31.01
CA GLU A 725 -9.35 3.65 31.46
C GLU A 725 -8.09 4.50 31.53
N ARG A 726 -7.29 4.28 32.58
CA ARG A 726 -5.98 4.92 32.76
C ARG A 726 -4.92 4.11 32.02
N ILE A 727 -4.11 4.79 31.21
CA ILE A 727 -2.87 4.23 30.66
C ILE A 727 -1.74 4.55 31.64
N GLN A 728 -0.99 3.52 32.01
CA GLN A 728 0.18 3.63 32.88
C GLN A 728 1.41 3.93 32.04
N PHE A 729 2.12 4.97 32.44
CA PHE A 729 3.40 5.35 31.86
C PHE A 729 4.20 6.06 32.95
N LYS A 730 5.43 5.58 33.20
CA LYS A 730 6.25 5.99 34.35
C LYS A 730 6.30 7.50 34.57
N ASP A 731 6.45 8.28 33.50
CA ASP A 731 6.56 9.74 33.57
C ASP A 731 5.23 10.45 33.86
N CYS A 732 4.10 9.77 33.67
CA CYS A 732 2.75 10.30 33.86
C CYS A 732 2.05 9.74 35.11
N ASP A 733 2.58 8.67 35.71
CA ASP A 733 1.93 7.96 36.81
C ASP A 733 1.80 8.81 38.09
N GLY A 734 2.66 9.81 38.28
CA GLY A 734 2.62 10.74 39.42
C GLY A 734 1.49 11.78 39.35
N PHE A 735 0.74 11.88 38.25
CA PHE A 735 -0.37 12.83 38.12
C PHE A 735 -1.72 12.20 38.44
N GLU A 736 -2.58 12.96 39.11
CA GLU A 736 -3.98 12.59 39.38
C GLU A 736 -4.70 12.28 38.06
N PHE A 737 -5.46 11.18 38.03
CA PHE A 737 -6.17 10.75 36.83
C PHE A 737 -7.22 11.77 36.40
N GLY A 738 -7.21 12.14 35.11
CA GLY A 738 -8.13 13.15 34.56
C GLY A 738 -7.74 14.60 34.81
N SER A 739 -6.67 14.87 35.58
CA SER A 739 -6.13 16.22 35.78
C SER A 739 -5.50 16.78 34.50
N ASP A 740 -5.37 18.11 34.44
CA ASP A 740 -4.72 18.79 33.30
C ASP A 740 -3.31 18.24 33.05
N LYS A 741 -2.51 18.09 34.12
CA LYS A 741 -1.15 17.54 34.05
C LYS A 741 -1.11 16.10 33.53
N TYR A 742 -2.10 15.27 33.89
CA TYR A 742 -2.22 13.92 33.35
C TYR A 742 -2.47 13.96 31.85
N TRP A 743 -3.42 14.77 31.39
CA TRP A 743 -3.74 14.87 29.96
C TRP A 743 -2.62 15.48 29.13
N GLU A 744 -1.91 16.48 29.64
CA GLU A 744 -0.71 17.02 29.00
C GLU A 744 0.37 15.96 28.83
N CYS A 745 0.65 15.22 29.91
CA CYS A 745 1.64 14.14 29.89
C CYS A 745 1.24 13.04 28.89
N MET A 746 -0.05 12.68 28.86
CA MET A 746 -0.55 11.65 27.97
C MET A 746 -0.59 12.09 26.52
N ALA A 747 -0.92 13.36 26.23
CA ALA A 747 -0.87 13.91 24.88
C ALA A 747 0.55 13.84 24.29
N ARG A 748 1.58 14.11 25.11
CA ARG A 748 3.00 13.98 24.72
C ARG A 748 3.49 12.53 24.62
N THR A 749 2.77 11.57 25.21
CA THR A 749 3.20 10.18 25.27
C THR A 749 2.52 9.34 24.20
N LEU A 750 1.20 9.44 24.11
CA LEU A 750 0.34 8.70 23.19
C LEU A 750 0.05 9.51 21.93
N THR A 751 1.00 10.33 21.51
CA THR A 751 0.89 11.12 20.29
C THR A 751 0.76 10.17 19.10
N TYR A 752 -0.36 10.27 18.41
CA TYR A 752 -0.63 9.59 17.17
C TYR A 752 -1.08 10.64 16.14
N ASN A 753 -1.10 10.28 14.86
CA ASN A 753 -1.40 11.21 13.79
C ASN A 753 -2.54 10.68 12.92
N VAL A 754 -3.33 11.58 12.33
CA VAL A 754 -4.48 11.20 11.49
C VAL A 754 -4.08 10.96 10.03
N TYR A 755 -2.81 11.22 9.69
CA TYR A 755 -2.27 11.11 8.34
C TYR A 755 -2.76 12.21 7.37
N HIS A 756 -2.87 13.45 7.83
CA HIS A 756 -3.31 14.60 7.03
C HIS A 756 -2.24 15.70 6.84
N PRO A 757 -0.99 15.38 6.44
CA PRO A 757 0.05 16.38 6.25
C PRO A 757 -0.30 17.31 5.10
N ILE A 758 -0.14 18.61 5.32
CA ILE A 758 -0.36 19.68 4.34
C ILE A 758 0.71 20.78 4.48
N GLY A 759 0.73 21.73 3.53
CA GLY A 759 1.39 23.02 3.69
C GLY A 759 2.88 23.09 3.40
N THR A 760 3.52 21.98 3.04
CA THR A 760 4.96 21.91 2.75
C THR A 760 5.40 22.63 1.47
N VAL A 761 4.47 23.05 0.64
CA VAL A 761 4.68 23.87 -0.57
C VAL A 761 3.58 24.93 -0.62
N LYS A 762 3.45 25.67 0.49
CA LYS A 762 2.35 26.63 0.74
C LYS A 762 2.12 27.60 -0.44
N MET A 763 0.86 27.72 -0.87
CA MET A 763 0.42 28.84 -1.70
C MET A 763 0.23 30.11 -0.85
N GLY A 764 0.47 31.26 -1.45
CA GLY A 764 0.25 32.55 -0.82
C GLY A 764 0.53 33.69 -1.79
N ARG A 765 0.63 34.90 -1.24
CA ARG A 765 0.98 36.07 -2.03
C ARG A 765 2.43 35.95 -2.50
N PRO A 766 2.79 36.39 -3.73
CA PRO A 766 4.17 36.39 -4.20
C PRO A 766 5.15 37.20 -3.34
N ASP A 767 4.66 38.18 -2.57
CA ASP A 767 5.44 39.01 -1.65
C ASP A 767 5.50 38.47 -0.20
N ASP A 768 4.76 37.40 0.11
CA ASP A 768 4.86 36.70 1.40
C ASP A 768 6.10 35.78 1.39
N PRO A 769 7.10 36.01 2.26
CA PRO A 769 8.35 35.25 2.28
C PRO A 769 8.16 33.78 2.68
N THR A 770 6.97 33.39 3.14
CA THR A 770 6.61 32.01 3.48
C THR A 770 5.88 31.27 2.34
N SER A 771 5.59 31.95 1.23
CA SER A 771 4.96 31.37 0.05
C SER A 771 5.96 30.64 -0.83
N VAL A 772 5.55 29.52 -1.39
CA VAL A 772 6.27 28.79 -2.44
C VAL A 772 5.54 28.89 -3.77
N LEU A 773 4.21 29.02 -3.73
CA LEU A 773 3.34 29.09 -4.91
C LEU A 773 2.52 30.38 -4.92
N ASP A 774 2.14 30.82 -6.12
CA ASP A 774 1.12 31.85 -6.30
C ASP A 774 -0.32 31.30 -6.11
N SER A 775 -1.32 32.17 -6.24
CA SER A 775 -2.74 31.79 -6.13
C SER A 775 -3.26 30.86 -7.24
N LYS A 776 -2.49 30.69 -8.34
CA LYS A 776 -2.74 29.74 -9.43
C LYS A 776 -1.89 28.47 -9.32
N LEU A 777 -1.21 28.30 -8.19
CA LEU A 777 -0.42 27.13 -7.80
C LEU A 777 0.89 26.97 -8.58
N LYS A 778 1.35 28.02 -9.26
CA LYS A 778 2.63 28.02 -9.97
C LYS A 778 3.76 28.29 -9.00
N VAL A 779 4.89 27.61 -9.22
CA VAL A 779 6.09 27.78 -8.38
C VAL A 779 6.67 29.17 -8.62
N LEU A 780 6.86 29.94 -7.56
CA LEU A 780 7.41 31.29 -7.64
C LEU A 780 8.83 31.25 -8.23
N GLY A 781 9.13 32.15 -9.16
CA GLY A 781 10.44 32.22 -9.82
C GLY A 781 10.72 31.12 -10.86
N VAL A 782 9.78 30.20 -11.12
CA VAL A 782 9.96 29.12 -12.11
C VAL A 782 8.81 29.07 -13.11
N LYS A 783 9.13 29.07 -14.40
CA LYS A 783 8.15 28.93 -15.48
C LYS A 783 7.86 27.46 -15.78
N GLY A 784 6.63 27.14 -16.18
CA GLY A 784 6.25 25.79 -16.62
C GLY A 784 6.19 24.74 -15.49
N LEU A 785 6.16 25.17 -14.23
CA LEU A 785 6.10 24.28 -13.07
C LEU A 785 4.93 24.65 -12.15
N ARG A 786 4.08 23.66 -11.84
CA ARG A 786 2.93 23.80 -10.95
C ARG A 786 2.92 22.70 -9.91
N VAL A 787 2.36 22.98 -8.74
CA VAL A 787 2.14 21.96 -7.70
C VAL A 787 0.65 21.85 -7.41
N VAL A 788 0.12 20.64 -7.44
CA VAL A 788 -1.31 20.37 -7.24
C VAL A 788 -1.45 19.11 -6.40
N ASP A 789 -1.42 19.28 -5.09
CA ASP A 789 -1.72 18.24 -4.09
C ASP A 789 -1.96 18.90 -2.72
N ALA A 790 -2.01 18.11 -1.64
CA ALA A 790 -2.29 18.63 -0.31
C ALA A 790 -1.17 19.55 0.26
N SER A 791 0.03 19.54 -0.31
CA SER A 791 1.16 20.39 0.11
C SER A 791 0.89 21.88 -0.06
N ILE A 792 -0.04 22.24 -0.94
CA ILE A 792 -0.30 23.64 -1.29
C ILE A 792 -1.07 24.40 -0.22
N MET A 793 -1.79 23.69 0.65
CA MET A 793 -2.77 24.31 1.55
C MET A 793 -2.05 25.23 2.56
N PRO A 794 -2.40 26.52 2.66
CA PRO A 794 -1.72 27.42 3.59
C PRO A 794 -2.08 27.11 5.05
N THR A 795 -3.33 26.70 5.29
CA THR A 795 -3.83 26.25 6.59
C THR A 795 -4.62 24.96 6.43
N ILE A 796 -4.48 24.04 7.37
CA ILE A 796 -5.26 22.80 7.38
C ILE A 796 -6.75 23.07 7.63
N THR A 797 -7.61 22.28 7.01
CA THR A 797 -9.06 22.30 7.21
C THR A 797 -9.43 21.51 8.46
N SER A 798 -10.53 21.84 9.13
CA SER A 798 -10.98 21.13 10.34
C SER A 798 -11.37 19.66 10.15
N VAL A 799 -11.35 19.15 8.91
CA VAL A 799 -11.73 17.79 8.52
C VAL A 799 -10.63 17.06 7.74
N ASN A 800 -10.87 15.79 7.42
CA ASN A 800 -9.98 14.96 6.60
C ASN A 800 -9.64 15.63 5.25
N THR A 801 -8.37 15.56 4.86
CA THR A 801 -7.81 16.37 3.77
C THR A 801 -8.04 15.80 2.36
N ASN A 802 -8.66 14.62 2.23
CA ASN A 802 -8.89 13.99 0.91
C ASN A 802 -9.86 14.82 0.04
N ALA A 803 -11.04 15.19 0.55
CA ALA A 803 -11.99 15.98 -0.23
C ALA A 803 -11.44 17.39 -0.57
N PRO A 804 -10.80 18.13 0.35
CA PRO A 804 -10.10 19.37 0.00
C PRO A 804 -9.05 19.19 -1.11
N THR A 805 -8.30 18.08 -1.09
CA THR A 805 -7.32 17.76 -2.15
C THR A 805 -7.99 17.50 -3.50
N MET A 806 -9.14 16.83 -3.52
CA MET A 806 -9.91 16.62 -4.76
C MET A 806 -10.42 17.96 -5.32
N MET A 807 -10.93 18.84 -4.46
CA MET A 807 -11.37 20.18 -4.84
C MET A 807 -10.21 20.99 -5.46
N ILE A 808 -9.03 20.95 -4.85
CA ILE A 808 -7.82 21.60 -5.36
C ILE A 808 -7.51 21.12 -6.79
N ALA A 809 -7.57 19.81 -7.03
CA ALA A 809 -7.27 19.23 -8.33
C ALA A 809 -8.30 19.61 -9.40
N GLU A 810 -9.59 19.59 -9.08
CA GLU A 810 -10.67 20.03 -9.99
C GLU A 810 -10.52 21.50 -10.38
N ARG A 811 -10.11 22.33 -9.43
CA ARG A 811 -9.90 23.76 -9.66
C ARG A 811 -8.62 24.04 -10.45
N ALA A 812 -7.54 23.34 -10.13
CA ALA A 812 -6.28 23.46 -10.87
C ALA A 812 -6.45 23.03 -12.33
N ALA A 813 -7.25 21.99 -12.60
CA ALA A 813 -7.59 21.60 -13.96
C ALA A 813 -8.24 22.75 -14.75
N ASP A 814 -9.15 23.51 -14.13
CA ASP A 814 -9.75 24.69 -14.77
C ASP A 814 -8.72 25.80 -14.98
N PHE A 815 -7.83 26.08 -14.02
CA PHE A 815 -6.75 27.06 -14.22
C PHE A 815 -5.87 26.72 -15.42
N ILE A 816 -5.44 25.46 -15.53
CA ILE A 816 -4.61 24.97 -16.64
C ILE A 816 -5.38 25.07 -17.96
N LYS A 817 -6.65 24.65 -17.99
CA LYS A 817 -7.50 24.74 -19.18
C LYS A 817 -7.70 26.17 -19.64
N SER A 818 -8.07 27.07 -18.74
CA SER A 818 -8.26 28.48 -19.07
C SER A 818 -6.98 29.12 -19.61
N GLU A 819 -5.82 28.78 -19.06
CA GLU A 819 -4.54 29.32 -19.52
C GLU A 819 -4.18 28.87 -20.95
N TYR A 820 -4.22 27.56 -21.23
CA TYR A 820 -3.73 27.04 -22.51
C TYR A 820 -4.79 26.93 -23.61
N ILE A 821 -6.09 27.02 -23.29
CA ILE A 821 -7.16 27.07 -24.29
C ILE A 821 -7.41 28.51 -24.75
N ASN A 822 -7.34 29.51 -23.87
CA ASN A 822 -7.55 30.90 -24.28
C ASN A 822 -6.42 31.39 -25.19
N ASN A 823 -5.17 31.00 -24.92
CA ASN A 823 -4.05 31.25 -25.84
C ASN A 823 -4.22 30.56 -27.20
N TYR A 824 -5.08 29.54 -27.30
CA TYR A 824 -5.41 28.85 -28.56
C TYR A 824 -6.35 29.66 -29.46
N LYS A 825 -7.07 30.65 -28.92
CA LYS A 825 -7.90 31.57 -29.71
C LYS A 825 -7.10 32.75 -30.28
N ASP A 826 -5.96 33.08 -29.70
CA ASP A 826 -5.07 34.14 -30.17
C ASP A 826 -3.99 33.63 -31.16
N GLU A 827 -3.83 32.30 -31.30
CA GLU A 827 -2.94 31.63 -32.26
C GLU A 827 -3.64 31.13 -33.55
N LEU A 828 -4.94 31.42 -33.70
CA LEU A 828 -5.74 31.24 -34.94
C LEU A 828 -6.11 32.59 -35.52
#